data_AF-A0A813PNW5-F1
#
_entry.id   AF-A0A813PNW5-F1
#
_cell.length_a   1.000
_cell.length_b   1.000
_cell.length_c   1.000
_cell.angle_alpha   90.00
_cell.angle_beta   90.00
_cell.angle_gamma   90.00
#
_symmetry.space_group_name_H-M   'P 1'
#
loop_
_entity.id
_entity.type
_entity.pdbx_description
1 polymer ?
#
loop_
_entity_poly.entity_id
_entity_poly.type
_entity_poly.pdbx_seq_one_letter_code
_entity_poly.pdbx_strand_id
1 'polypeptide(L)'
;MLITRSLIILLVGFGTIVHGSHFRGGTITWRPLNNTPSGSTVAVQVRERFSWNRATYYCDDTTIAAQGIIGSGYLVTGVSGSYSGVWTNMNTAIACTDYSVALTVSSGEHFETQTFPLNIAFSIGFVSSAWFANLAVGGNGGWSVICHINTAIRPDGFINSSPIAVSLPIVYKQILVQQVHVIQMSDFDGTDILQCRWSTASSSNINGYNECSGVCMGIPLYINLISNNCTLVFSLATAGQYAAAALQIEDYYSSSSTTPMSSVPLQFLFYGYAAPTGSCTTPPAIIGNRPNRACIGTPIGSNVTEYIIVQVYCPGHAITDLVSSAPTGMKKSAIINSSPTQTYLYQFGGAFLICIGCIGCIFNLIIFSKKNLRKNPCSVYFIAYNIANLFQICVTLSQTMLTYGYSISTATWSNSFCRFTYFSGYVVDILSSFYLIMASVDRMLFTSRNARTRRHSNHHVAYICIIVGTICCMLFHSPALILVNIIEIIPNYYVCYSNSNGYLAFTSYYELVKAILIPTLMIICEICTIKNIQSSHHARVIPMSNTVGSTLNPGRSKDRQLIRMLLINITVYIIFNLMPAVVYPYLQIVQYQSRSLAQSQMNSFLTTESERMSRENIPERIVHAKGIGAFGVFEATNDISDICKAKVFKVGTKTRVLTRFSIGADGSGPADTIREARGFAIKMYTDEGIWDLVTISSPVFYIRNPILFPALAAAQKRNAQTNMKDPNIFWNFISNNPETVHQVVMINSDRGVPESFRFINGYGSHTFKMINSKNEYVWVKFHLRCDQNLKNLDAKTAKMLIGEQPGFTAADLSNAIAMKNFPSWTLFIQVMTEEQSRLCPFNAFDMTKIFSHKLYPLRKVGKLTLNENPTNHSSQIEAAAFTPSHLPPGIEVSPDQILQMRISAYADAQLRRVGANSQLIPVNNPHTNKNLKTDSHRDSDSESAVPNKNVRVQPATMHENLPFEDDFFQPRNFYRNVLDNQGRARLINNIARSLAQCTDQNVVHRTWNLLAHLDDDFGRKLAEKIKL
;
A
#
# COMPACT_ATOMS: atom_id res chain seq x y z
N MET A 1 27.58 -47.87 -33.74
CA MET A 1 26.35 -47.93 -34.55
C MET A 1 25.08 -48.12 -33.69
N LEU A 2 25.06 -47.66 -32.43
CA LEU A 2 23.87 -47.64 -31.56
C LEU A 2 23.56 -46.26 -30.96
N ILE A 3 24.33 -45.22 -31.32
CA ILE A 3 24.15 -43.82 -30.86
C ILE A 3 23.51 -42.95 -31.96
N THR A 4 23.42 -43.46 -33.19
CA THR A 4 22.90 -42.72 -34.34
C THR A 4 21.37 -42.75 -34.48
N ARG A 5 20.65 -43.56 -33.68
CA ARG A 5 19.17 -43.56 -33.65
C ARG A 5 18.56 -42.63 -32.60
N SER A 6 19.32 -42.19 -31.60
CA SER A 6 18.83 -41.24 -30.59
C SER A 6 18.98 -39.77 -31.00
N LEU A 7 19.74 -39.47 -32.06
CA LEU A 7 19.93 -38.10 -32.54
C LEU A 7 18.87 -37.62 -33.55
N ILE A 8 18.05 -38.52 -34.11
CA ILE A 8 17.04 -38.19 -35.13
C ILE A 8 15.65 -37.88 -34.51
N ILE A 9 15.41 -38.27 -33.26
CA ILE A 9 14.16 -37.92 -32.54
C ILE A 9 14.19 -36.48 -31.99
N LEU A 10 15.35 -35.83 -31.95
CA LEU A 10 15.50 -34.46 -31.43
C LEU A 10 15.40 -33.36 -32.50
N LEU A 11 15.26 -33.71 -33.79
CA LEU A 11 15.35 -32.76 -34.92
C LEU A 11 14.09 -32.63 -35.80
N VAL A 12 12.93 -33.16 -35.38
CA VAL A 12 11.65 -33.04 -36.14
C VAL A 12 10.55 -32.33 -35.35
N GLY A 13 10.89 -31.56 -34.32
CA GLY A 13 9.92 -30.83 -33.49
C GLY A 13 9.85 -29.31 -33.72
N PHE A 14 10.49 -28.78 -34.77
CA PHE A 14 10.50 -27.33 -35.04
C PHE A 14 9.87 -27.03 -36.40
N GLY A 15 8.60 -26.61 -36.37
CA GLY A 15 7.91 -26.08 -37.54
C GLY A 15 6.40 -26.12 -37.41
N THR A 16 5.82 -25.15 -36.71
CA THR A 16 4.62 -24.41 -37.16
C THR A 16 4.30 -23.29 -36.16
N ILE A 17 4.31 -22.06 -36.67
CA ILE A 17 3.85 -20.84 -36.01
C ILE A 17 2.33 -20.79 -36.16
N VAL A 18 1.61 -20.52 -35.07
CA VAL A 18 0.28 -19.89 -35.11
C VAL A 18 0.29 -18.72 -34.12
N HIS A 19 0.00 -17.54 -34.64
CA HIS A 19 -0.08 -16.28 -33.90
C HIS A 19 -1.28 -16.26 -32.94
N GLY A 20 -1.08 -15.66 -31.76
CA GLY A 20 -2.14 -15.26 -30.85
C GLY A 20 -1.56 -14.56 -29.62
N SER A 21 -2.19 -13.46 -29.20
CA SER A 21 -1.91 -12.78 -27.93
C SER A 21 -2.76 -13.42 -26.83
N HIS A 22 -2.19 -13.76 -25.67
CA HIS A 22 -2.97 -14.36 -24.56
C HIS A 22 -3.52 -13.30 -23.60
N PHE A 23 -4.83 -13.04 -23.67
CA PHE A 23 -5.54 -12.31 -22.63
C PHE A 23 -5.79 -13.25 -21.45
N ARG A 24 -5.30 -12.91 -20.26
CA ARG A 24 -5.45 -13.76 -19.05
C ARG A 24 -6.60 -13.32 -18.14
N GLY A 25 -7.49 -12.45 -18.62
CA GLY A 25 -8.63 -11.92 -17.88
C GLY A 25 -8.55 -10.38 -17.74
N GLY A 26 -9.71 -9.78 -17.50
CA GLY A 26 -9.86 -8.34 -17.36
C GLY A 26 -11.29 -7.92 -17.03
N THR A 27 -11.45 -6.64 -16.73
CA THR A 27 -12.73 -6.03 -16.30
C THR A 27 -12.89 -4.66 -16.94
N ILE A 28 -14.12 -4.32 -17.32
CA ILE A 28 -14.49 -2.98 -17.79
C ILE A 28 -15.41 -2.35 -16.75
N THR A 29 -15.05 -1.18 -16.24
CA THR A 29 -15.84 -0.41 -15.28
C THR A 29 -16.10 1.00 -15.83
N TRP A 30 -17.15 1.67 -15.37
CA TRP A 30 -17.48 3.01 -15.82
C TRP A 30 -18.04 3.87 -14.68
N ARG A 31 -17.87 5.19 -14.80
CA ARG A 31 -18.49 6.16 -13.90
C ARG A 31 -18.83 7.46 -14.63
N PRO A 32 -19.94 8.13 -14.29
CA PRO A 32 -20.18 9.50 -14.73
C PRO A 32 -19.14 10.44 -14.12
N LEU A 33 -18.71 11.46 -14.87
CA LEU A 33 -17.83 12.52 -14.36
C LEU A 33 -18.61 13.61 -13.63
N ASN A 34 -19.89 13.76 -13.94
CA ASN A 34 -20.82 14.66 -13.26
C ASN A 34 -22.05 13.85 -12.82
N ASN A 35 -22.32 13.81 -11.50
CA ASN A 35 -23.39 12.97 -10.95
C ASN A 35 -24.79 13.58 -11.10
N THR A 36 -24.90 14.88 -11.38
CA THR A 36 -26.14 15.60 -11.65
C THR A 36 -26.15 16.11 -13.09
N PRO A 37 -27.08 15.66 -13.95
CA PRO A 37 -27.10 16.09 -15.34
C PRO A 37 -27.53 17.56 -15.48
N SER A 38 -26.72 18.36 -16.17
CA SER A 38 -27.14 19.67 -16.72
C SER A 38 -27.11 19.57 -18.24
N GLY A 39 -28.22 19.22 -18.87
CA GLY A 39 -28.32 19.07 -20.33
C GLY A 39 -28.85 17.70 -20.78
N SER A 40 -28.66 17.36 -22.05
CA SER A 40 -29.14 16.11 -22.69
C SER A 40 -28.10 14.98 -22.74
N THR A 41 -26.90 15.19 -22.19
CA THR A 41 -25.77 14.26 -22.27
C THR A 41 -25.04 14.09 -20.93
N VAL A 42 -24.30 12.99 -20.78
CA VAL A 42 -23.43 12.66 -19.64
C VAL A 42 -22.03 12.27 -20.13
N ALA A 43 -21.01 12.85 -19.52
CA ALA A 43 -19.63 12.41 -19.72
C ALA A 43 -19.35 11.20 -18.82
N VAL A 44 -18.94 10.09 -19.42
CA VAL A 44 -18.64 8.82 -18.77
C VAL A 44 -17.15 8.50 -18.94
N GLN A 45 -16.47 8.22 -17.84
CA GLN A 45 -15.13 7.67 -17.85
C GLN A 45 -15.22 6.14 -17.77
N VAL A 46 -14.67 5.47 -18.78
CA VAL A 46 -14.53 4.02 -18.87
C VAL A 46 -13.11 3.64 -18.48
N ARG A 47 -12.97 2.62 -17.63
CA ARG A 47 -11.69 2.04 -17.22
C ARG A 47 -11.65 0.57 -17.64
N GLU A 48 -10.62 0.22 -18.39
CA GLU A 48 -10.27 -1.16 -18.72
C GLU A 48 -9.07 -1.61 -17.86
N ARG A 49 -9.17 -2.79 -17.26
CA ARG A 49 -8.04 -3.49 -16.62
C ARG A 49 -7.75 -4.78 -17.37
N PHE A 50 -6.50 -4.99 -17.72
CA PHE A 50 -6.07 -6.16 -18.50
C PHE A 50 -4.74 -6.74 -18.01
N SER A 51 -4.45 -7.99 -18.44
CA SER A 51 -3.27 -8.76 -18.04
C SER A 51 -2.74 -9.64 -19.18
N TRP A 52 -1.45 -9.49 -19.57
CA TRP A 52 -0.78 -10.17 -20.70
C TRP A 52 0.62 -10.72 -20.30
N ASN A 53 1.30 -11.49 -21.17
CA ASN A 53 2.67 -12.01 -20.97
C ASN A 53 3.64 -11.51 -22.08
N ARG A 54 4.93 -11.26 -21.81
CA ARG A 54 5.89 -10.64 -22.77
C ARG A 54 6.85 -11.65 -23.43
N ALA A 55 7.19 -11.47 -24.71
CA ALA A 55 8.28 -12.18 -25.42
C ALA A 55 9.66 -11.53 -25.27
N THR A 56 10.73 -12.32 -25.14
CA THR A 56 12.11 -11.80 -24.93
C THR A 56 12.98 -11.75 -26.20
N TYR A 57 12.64 -12.43 -27.30
CA TYR A 57 13.61 -12.73 -28.37
C TYR A 57 13.45 -11.98 -29.71
N TYR A 58 12.37 -11.22 -29.96
CA TYR A 58 12.11 -10.64 -31.30
C TYR A 58 11.68 -9.16 -31.36
N CYS A 59 11.65 -8.44 -30.23
CA CYS A 59 11.12 -7.06 -30.24
C CYS A 59 12.06 -6.14 -29.45
N ASP A 60 13.06 -5.59 -30.14
CA ASP A 60 13.82 -4.43 -29.67
C ASP A 60 13.02 -3.13 -29.92
N ASP A 61 13.38 -2.05 -29.21
CA ASP A 61 12.64 -0.78 -29.24
C ASP A 61 12.57 -0.17 -30.64
N THR A 62 13.53 -0.50 -31.52
CA THR A 62 13.61 -0.07 -32.92
C THR A 62 12.61 -0.79 -33.84
N THR A 63 12.32 -2.06 -33.60
CA THR A 63 11.36 -2.86 -34.40
C THR A 63 9.92 -2.48 -34.06
N ILE A 64 9.65 -2.13 -32.79
CA ILE A 64 8.36 -1.62 -32.30
C ILE A 64 8.01 -0.27 -32.95
N ALA A 65 9.01 0.57 -33.23
CA ALA A 65 8.80 1.86 -33.88
C ALA A 65 8.55 1.76 -35.40
N ALA A 66 8.91 0.65 -36.04
CA ALA A 66 9.00 0.54 -37.51
C ALA A 66 7.88 -0.25 -38.20
N GLN A 67 7.18 -1.17 -37.51
CA GLN A 67 6.13 -1.99 -38.12
C GLN A 67 4.88 -2.12 -37.23
N GLY A 68 3.82 -1.41 -37.60
CA GLY A 68 2.51 -1.54 -36.97
C GLY A 68 1.82 -2.85 -37.38
N ILE A 69 1.73 -3.82 -36.48
CA ILE A 69 0.88 -5.01 -36.64
C ILE A 69 -0.11 -5.10 -35.47
N ILE A 70 -1.37 -5.36 -35.83
CA ILE A 70 -2.62 -5.03 -35.13
C ILE A 70 -3.18 -6.28 -34.44
N GLY A 71 -3.44 -6.21 -33.13
CA GLY A 71 -4.52 -6.95 -32.50
C GLY A 71 -5.73 -6.02 -32.44
N SER A 72 -6.76 -6.26 -33.22
CA SER A 72 -7.93 -5.39 -33.29
C SER A 72 -8.88 -5.71 -32.15
N GLY A 73 -8.95 -4.82 -31.17
CA GLY A 73 -10.10 -4.68 -30.27
C GLY A 73 -10.91 -3.48 -30.71
N TYR A 74 -12.22 -3.65 -30.87
CA TYR A 74 -13.13 -2.57 -31.25
C TYR A 74 -13.94 -2.17 -30.03
N LEU A 75 -13.97 -0.87 -29.71
CA LEU A 75 -14.98 -0.32 -28.81
C LEU A 75 -16.31 -0.31 -29.56
N VAL A 76 -17.17 -1.27 -29.27
CA VAL A 76 -18.50 -1.30 -29.87
C VAL A 76 -19.44 -0.55 -28.95
N THR A 77 -19.95 0.59 -29.41
CA THR A 77 -21.12 1.24 -28.80
C THR A 77 -22.34 0.87 -29.64
N GLY A 78 -23.41 0.43 -28.99
CA GLY A 78 -24.65 0.06 -29.65
C GLY A 78 -25.82 0.53 -28.82
N VAL A 79 -26.76 1.24 -29.45
CA VAL A 79 -28.07 1.55 -28.86
C VAL A 79 -28.99 0.38 -29.18
N SER A 80 -29.82 -0.03 -28.22
CA SER A 80 -30.71 -1.19 -28.33
C SER A 80 -31.43 -1.26 -29.69
N GLY A 81 -31.15 -2.30 -30.48
CA GLY A 81 -31.96 -2.69 -31.65
C GLY A 81 -31.30 -2.58 -33.03
N SER A 82 -30.14 -1.93 -33.21
CA SER A 82 -29.34 -1.97 -34.45
C SER A 82 -27.93 -1.43 -34.24
N TYR A 83 -26.91 -2.17 -34.67
CA TYR A 83 -25.51 -1.72 -34.69
C TYR A 83 -25.30 -0.63 -35.76
N SER A 84 -25.78 0.60 -35.52
CA SER A 84 -25.51 1.73 -36.41
C SER A 84 -25.35 3.04 -35.63
N GLY A 85 -24.15 3.30 -35.13
CA GLY A 85 -23.85 4.62 -34.56
C GLY A 85 -22.45 4.75 -33.99
N VAL A 86 -21.62 5.54 -34.69
CA VAL A 86 -20.34 6.16 -34.29
C VAL A 86 -19.27 5.20 -33.71
N TRP A 87 -18.30 4.87 -34.57
CA TRP A 87 -17.11 4.10 -34.24
C TRP A 87 -16.00 5.02 -33.73
N THR A 88 -15.56 4.88 -32.48
CA THR A 88 -14.21 5.29 -32.07
C THR A 88 -13.36 4.04 -31.94
N ASN A 89 -12.50 3.80 -32.94
CA ASN A 89 -11.48 2.75 -32.85
C ASN A 89 -10.47 3.13 -31.77
N MET A 90 -10.58 2.55 -30.58
CA MET A 90 -9.48 2.55 -29.63
C MET A 90 -8.51 1.42 -30.02
N ASN A 91 -7.54 1.74 -30.87
CA ASN A 91 -6.46 0.82 -31.17
C ASN A 91 -5.49 0.76 -29.97
N THR A 92 -5.71 -0.17 -29.03
CA THR A 92 -4.69 -0.52 -28.03
C THR A 92 -3.67 -1.46 -28.68
N ALA A 93 -2.61 -0.89 -29.25
CA ALA A 93 -1.49 -1.64 -29.79
C ALA A 93 -0.61 -2.17 -28.65
N ILE A 94 -0.53 -3.50 -28.48
CA ILE A 94 0.46 -4.15 -27.61
C ILE A 94 1.16 -5.25 -28.41
N ALA A 95 2.49 -5.13 -28.51
CA ALA A 95 3.34 -5.99 -29.34
C ALA A 95 3.94 -7.17 -28.55
N CYS A 96 3.91 -8.36 -29.17
CA CYS A 96 4.79 -9.53 -28.96
C CYS A 96 4.65 -10.38 -27.68
N THR A 97 4.21 -11.64 -27.81
CA THR A 97 4.15 -12.64 -26.72
C THR A 97 4.85 -13.96 -27.09
N ASP A 98 5.67 -14.52 -26.17
CA ASP A 98 6.41 -15.80 -26.26
C ASP A 98 5.71 -16.82 -25.36
N TYR A 99 5.69 -18.07 -25.79
CA TYR A 99 4.91 -19.18 -25.23
C TYR A 99 5.66 -20.00 -24.17
N SER A 100 6.88 -19.63 -23.76
CA SER A 100 7.77 -20.55 -23.05
C SER A 100 8.08 -20.26 -21.56
N VAL A 101 7.58 -19.18 -20.93
CA VAL A 101 7.84 -18.92 -19.49
C VAL A 101 6.62 -18.36 -18.76
N ALA A 102 6.22 -19.00 -17.67
CA ALA A 102 4.94 -18.83 -16.99
C ALA A 102 4.84 -17.68 -15.95
N LEU A 103 5.77 -16.72 -15.88
CA LEU A 103 5.88 -15.83 -14.69
C LEU A 103 6.05 -14.31 -14.93
N THR A 104 6.04 -13.79 -16.16
CA THR A 104 6.15 -12.34 -16.42
C THR A 104 4.83 -11.74 -16.92
N VAL A 105 3.95 -11.40 -15.99
CA VAL A 105 2.66 -10.77 -16.34
C VAL A 105 2.83 -9.25 -16.44
N SER A 106 2.46 -8.63 -17.57
CA SER A 106 2.22 -7.19 -17.66
C SER A 106 0.74 -6.89 -17.43
N SER A 107 0.45 -6.16 -16.35
CA SER A 107 -0.89 -5.63 -16.07
C SER A 107 -0.94 -4.14 -16.44
N GLY A 108 -2.03 -3.70 -17.04
CA GLY A 108 -2.25 -2.29 -17.40
C GLY A 108 -3.66 -1.82 -17.05
N GLU A 109 -3.79 -0.50 -16.87
CA GLU A 109 -5.07 0.19 -16.81
C GLU A 109 -5.14 1.18 -17.98
N HIS A 110 -6.26 1.20 -18.68
CA HIS A 110 -6.54 2.21 -19.70
C HIS A 110 -7.82 2.97 -19.32
N PHE A 111 -7.80 4.28 -19.55
CA PHE A 111 -8.90 5.18 -19.23
C PHE A 111 -9.29 5.93 -20.49
N GLU A 112 -10.59 5.93 -20.79
CA GLU A 112 -11.17 6.70 -21.89
C GLU A 112 -12.37 7.48 -21.36
N THR A 113 -12.54 8.72 -21.82
CA THR A 113 -13.72 9.54 -21.48
C THR A 113 -14.55 9.78 -22.74
N GLN A 114 -15.82 9.40 -22.69
CA GLN A 114 -16.75 9.58 -23.80
C GLN A 114 -18.04 10.24 -23.32
N THR A 115 -18.71 10.98 -24.20
CA THR A 115 -19.97 11.65 -23.88
C THR A 115 -21.13 10.93 -24.53
N PHE A 116 -22.15 10.56 -23.75
CA PHE A 116 -23.31 9.80 -24.19
C PHE A 116 -24.61 10.59 -23.94
N PRO A 117 -25.67 10.37 -24.72
CA PRO A 117 -27.01 10.84 -24.37
C PRO A 117 -27.46 10.34 -22.98
N LEU A 118 -28.33 11.11 -22.32
CA LEU A 118 -29.03 10.68 -21.11
C LEU A 118 -30.22 9.79 -21.45
N ASN A 119 -30.63 8.93 -20.50
CA ASN A 119 -31.78 8.03 -20.63
C ASN A 119 -31.67 7.03 -21.80
N ILE A 120 -30.46 6.55 -22.10
CA ILE A 120 -30.24 5.49 -23.07
C ILE A 120 -29.50 4.32 -22.43
N ALA A 121 -29.78 3.12 -22.95
CA ALA A 121 -28.97 1.94 -22.67
C ALA A 121 -28.03 1.69 -23.84
N PHE A 122 -26.76 1.42 -23.52
CA PHE A 122 -25.76 1.02 -24.50
C PHE A 122 -24.78 0.02 -23.90
N SER A 123 -24.12 -0.72 -24.78
CA SER A 123 -23.07 -1.65 -24.38
C SER A 123 -21.71 -1.07 -24.76
N ILE A 124 -20.69 -1.40 -23.96
CA ILE A 124 -19.30 -1.18 -24.28
C ILE A 124 -18.59 -2.52 -24.18
N GLY A 125 -18.06 -3.01 -25.30
CA GLY A 125 -17.39 -4.29 -25.35
C GLY A 125 -15.97 -4.22 -25.90
N PHE A 126 -15.13 -5.14 -25.44
CA PHE A 126 -13.88 -5.53 -26.09
C PHE A 126 -14.08 -6.92 -26.71
N VAL A 127 -13.66 -7.11 -27.95
CA VAL A 127 -13.79 -8.39 -28.68
C VAL A 127 -12.45 -8.72 -29.33
N SER A 128 -12.04 -9.99 -29.27
CA SER A 128 -10.83 -10.49 -29.91
C SER A 128 -11.07 -11.83 -30.62
N SER A 129 -10.37 -12.04 -31.71
CA SER A 129 -10.60 -13.15 -32.66
C SER A 129 -9.89 -14.47 -32.32
N ALA A 130 -9.06 -14.54 -31.26
CA ALA A 130 -8.24 -15.73 -31.00
C ALA A 130 -8.31 -16.23 -29.53
N TRP A 131 -8.82 -17.46 -29.36
CA TRP A 131 -8.64 -18.29 -28.16
C TRP A 131 -8.08 -19.65 -28.58
N PHE A 132 -7.16 -20.24 -27.82
CA PHE A 132 -6.57 -21.54 -28.17
C PHE A 132 -7.53 -22.70 -27.83
N ALA A 133 -7.85 -23.50 -28.85
CA ALA A 133 -8.69 -24.69 -28.80
C ALA A 133 -8.25 -25.79 -27.80
N ASN A 134 -7.03 -25.73 -27.23
CA ASN A 134 -6.41 -26.86 -26.53
C ASN A 134 -5.97 -26.59 -25.07
N LEU A 135 -6.04 -25.34 -24.58
CA LEU A 135 -5.52 -24.95 -23.25
C LEU A 135 -6.61 -24.75 -22.20
N ALA A 136 -7.82 -24.41 -22.64
CA ALA A 136 -8.98 -24.26 -21.78
C ALA A 136 -10.12 -25.15 -22.26
N VAL A 137 -10.82 -25.78 -21.31
CA VAL A 137 -12.02 -26.57 -21.61
C VAL A 137 -13.07 -25.64 -22.24
N GLY A 138 -13.49 -25.92 -23.48
CA GLY A 138 -14.48 -25.12 -24.24
C GLY A 138 -13.93 -23.99 -25.14
N GLY A 139 -12.60 -23.87 -25.32
CA GLY A 139 -11.93 -22.71 -25.93
C GLY A 139 -11.89 -22.61 -27.47
N ASN A 140 -12.95 -22.95 -28.21
CA ASN A 140 -12.92 -23.01 -29.70
C ASN A 140 -13.40 -21.73 -30.43
N GLY A 141 -13.58 -20.60 -29.76
CA GLY A 141 -14.10 -19.37 -30.37
C GLY A 141 -13.37 -18.11 -29.92
N GLY A 142 -13.57 -17.00 -30.65
CA GLY A 142 -13.15 -15.67 -30.19
C GLY A 142 -13.77 -15.32 -28.83
N TRP A 143 -13.22 -14.33 -28.14
CA TRP A 143 -13.70 -13.89 -26.83
C TRP A 143 -14.21 -12.46 -26.86
N SER A 144 -15.23 -12.18 -26.06
CA SER A 144 -15.78 -10.84 -25.85
C SER A 144 -15.98 -10.58 -24.35
N VAL A 145 -15.74 -9.34 -23.92
CA VAL A 145 -16.04 -8.83 -22.58
C VAL A 145 -16.91 -7.61 -22.80
N ILE A 146 -18.20 -7.71 -22.45
CA ILE A 146 -19.20 -6.65 -22.72
C ILE A 146 -19.79 -6.14 -21.40
N CYS A 147 -19.61 -4.84 -21.17
CA CYS A 147 -20.24 -4.06 -20.11
C CYS A 147 -21.54 -3.45 -20.63
N HIS A 148 -22.60 -3.51 -19.84
CA HIS A 148 -23.88 -2.85 -20.14
C HIS A 148 -24.03 -1.61 -19.27
N ILE A 149 -24.45 -0.52 -19.89
CA ILE A 149 -24.52 0.82 -19.28
C ILE A 149 -25.91 1.39 -19.53
N ASN A 150 -26.59 1.79 -18.47
CA ASN A 150 -27.84 2.54 -18.56
C ASN A 150 -27.64 3.94 -17.97
N THR A 151 -27.77 4.98 -18.80
CA THR A 151 -27.69 6.38 -18.36
C THR A 151 -29.05 6.94 -17.93
N ALA A 152 -30.04 6.09 -17.68
CA ALA A 152 -31.30 6.48 -17.07
C ALA A 152 -31.04 7.15 -15.71
N ILE A 153 -31.70 8.29 -15.52
CA ILE A 153 -31.69 8.98 -14.23
C ILE A 153 -32.48 8.13 -13.24
N ARG A 154 -31.84 7.78 -12.14
CA ARG A 154 -32.45 7.04 -11.05
C ARG A 154 -33.54 7.88 -10.37
N PRO A 155 -34.51 7.26 -9.67
CA PRO A 155 -35.55 8.00 -8.94
C PRO A 155 -35.03 8.99 -7.88
N ASP A 156 -33.78 8.84 -7.43
CA ASP A 156 -33.09 9.78 -6.53
C ASP A 156 -32.42 10.98 -7.25
N GLY A 157 -32.50 11.05 -8.58
CA GLY A 157 -31.98 12.13 -9.40
C GLY A 157 -30.53 11.97 -9.86
N PHE A 158 -29.86 10.86 -9.53
CA PHE A 158 -28.48 10.58 -9.91
C PHE A 158 -28.37 9.63 -11.12
N ILE A 159 -27.21 9.63 -11.77
CA ILE A 159 -26.86 8.65 -12.81
C ILE A 159 -26.08 7.52 -12.15
N ASN A 160 -26.41 6.29 -12.50
CA ASN A 160 -25.79 5.10 -11.94
C ASN A 160 -24.26 5.06 -12.15
N SER A 161 -23.53 4.30 -11.33
CA SER A 161 -22.10 3.99 -11.52
C SER A 161 -21.88 2.48 -11.54
N SER A 162 -20.87 1.99 -12.25
CA SER A 162 -20.65 0.54 -12.30
C SER A 162 -20.13 -0.02 -10.97
N PRO A 163 -20.52 -1.24 -10.57
CA PRO A 163 -19.92 -1.92 -9.42
C PRO A 163 -18.43 -2.21 -9.67
N ILE A 164 -17.68 -2.33 -8.57
CA ILE A 164 -16.27 -2.75 -8.60
C ILE A 164 -16.18 -4.19 -8.16
N ALA A 165 -15.47 -5.02 -8.91
CA ALA A 165 -15.08 -6.35 -8.46
C ALA A 165 -13.61 -6.63 -8.66
N VAL A 166 -13.06 -7.42 -7.73
CA VAL A 166 -11.65 -7.80 -7.73
C VAL A 166 -11.57 -9.32 -7.68
N SER A 167 -11.02 -9.91 -8.74
CA SER A 167 -10.66 -11.33 -8.78
C SER A 167 -9.28 -11.49 -9.42
N LEU A 168 -8.58 -12.56 -9.05
CA LEU A 168 -7.32 -12.90 -9.70
C LEU A 168 -7.61 -13.41 -11.12
N PRO A 169 -6.84 -12.99 -12.14
CA PRO A 169 -7.04 -13.47 -13.51
C PRO A 169 -6.88 -14.99 -13.64
N ILE A 170 -6.06 -15.60 -12.76
CA ILE A 170 -5.92 -17.06 -12.63
C ILE A 170 -6.04 -17.45 -11.15
N VAL A 171 -6.91 -18.42 -10.85
CA VAL A 171 -7.18 -18.97 -9.52
C VAL A 171 -6.79 -20.45 -9.50
N TYR A 172 -5.82 -20.81 -8.67
CA TYR A 172 -5.32 -22.19 -8.59
C TYR A 172 -6.16 -23.03 -7.64
N LYS A 173 -6.65 -24.19 -8.09
CA LYS A 173 -7.51 -25.08 -7.29
C LYS A 173 -7.18 -26.55 -7.54
N GLN A 174 -7.35 -27.38 -6.52
CA GLN A 174 -7.12 -28.82 -6.63
C GLN A 174 -8.25 -29.49 -7.42
N ILE A 175 -7.91 -30.47 -8.26
CA ILE A 175 -8.91 -31.27 -8.99
C ILE A 175 -9.62 -32.27 -8.06
N LEU A 176 -10.80 -32.73 -8.46
CA LEU A 176 -11.62 -33.75 -7.79
C LEU A 176 -12.03 -33.42 -6.34
N VAL A 177 -11.98 -32.14 -5.96
CA VAL A 177 -12.42 -31.62 -4.66
C VAL A 177 -13.40 -30.47 -4.91
N GLN A 178 -14.51 -30.45 -4.17
CA GLN A 178 -15.47 -29.35 -4.23
C GLN A 178 -14.81 -28.06 -3.72
N GLN A 179 -14.82 -27.03 -4.56
CA GLN A 179 -14.22 -25.73 -4.31
C GLN A 179 -15.31 -24.69 -4.08
N VAL A 180 -15.07 -23.80 -3.12
CA VAL A 180 -15.83 -22.57 -2.95
C VAL A 180 -14.93 -21.39 -3.33
N HIS A 181 -15.43 -20.48 -4.15
CA HIS A 181 -14.75 -19.26 -4.55
C HIS A 181 -15.73 -18.08 -4.52
N VAL A 182 -15.49 -17.13 -3.62
CA VAL A 182 -16.32 -15.93 -3.45
C VAL A 182 -15.63 -14.77 -4.17
N ILE A 183 -16.33 -14.15 -5.12
CA ILE A 183 -15.84 -12.95 -5.79
C ILE A 183 -16.16 -11.74 -4.92
N GLN A 184 -15.13 -10.94 -4.63
CA GLN A 184 -15.31 -9.71 -3.87
C GLN A 184 -15.88 -8.63 -4.80
N MET A 185 -17.08 -8.18 -4.48
CA MET A 185 -17.77 -7.09 -5.16
C MET A 185 -18.04 -5.94 -4.18
N SER A 186 -17.98 -4.72 -4.67
CA SER A 186 -18.33 -3.50 -3.95
C SER A 186 -19.20 -2.66 -4.87
N ASP A 187 -20.34 -2.25 -4.35
CA ASP A 187 -21.06 -1.15 -4.98
C ASP A 187 -20.23 0.13 -4.83
N PHE A 188 -20.16 0.92 -5.90
CA PHE A 188 -19.33 2.12 -5.94
C PHE A 188 -19.98 3.30 -5.23
N ASP A 189 -21.31 3.44 -5.35
CA ASP A 189 -22.05 4.54 -4.73
C ASP A 189 -22.83 4.12 -3.47
N GLY A 190 -22.93 2.81 -3.22
CA GLY A 190 -23.46 2.23 -1.99
C GLY A 190 -24.99 2.30 -1.89
N THR A 191 -25.66 2.53 -3.01
CA THR A 191 -27.12 2.68 -3.09
C THR A 191 -27.83 1.55 -3.82
N ASP A 192 -27.09 0.64 -4.44
CA ASP A 192 -27.64 -0.40 -5.31
C ASP A 192 -27.42 -1.83 -4.78
N ILE A 193 -28.19 -2.76 -5.33
CA ILE A 193 -28.16 -4.18 -4.98
C ILE A 193 -27.40 -4.93 -6.07
N LEU A 194 -26.26 -5.51 -5.67
CA LEU A 194 -25.43 -6.30 -6.57
C LEU A 194 -25.87 -7.76 -6.61
N GLN A 195 -25.93 -8.30 -7.82
CA GLN A 195 -26.15 -9.72 -8.06
C GLN A 195 -25.18 -10.22 -9.13
N CYS A 196 -24.81 -11.50 -9.08
CA CYS A 196 -24.05 -12.13 -10.14
C CYS A 196 -24.89 -13.13 -10.91
N ARG A 197 -24.67 -13.16 -12.22
CA ARG A 197 -25.11 -14.26 -13.09
C ARG A 197 -23.99 -14.72 -14.01
N TRP A 198 -24.19 -15.87 -14.63
CA TRP A 198 -23.33 -16.32 -15.72
C TRP A 198 -23.47 -15.40 -16.93
N SER A 199 -22.33 -15.11 -17.57
CA SER A 199 -22.36 -14.50 -18.89
C SER A 199 -22.97 -15.48 -19.89
N THR A 200 -23.76 -14.99 -20.84
CA THR A 200 -24.50 -15.85 -21.79
C THR A 200 -24.01 -15.69 -23.23
N ALA A 201 -24.07 -16.79 -23.99
CA ALA A 201 -23.85 -16.78 -25.44
C ALA A 201 -25.16 -16.41 -26.16
N SER A 202 -25.05 -15.81 -27.36
CA SER A 202 -26.19 -15.26 -28.13
C SER A 202 -27.33 -16.24 -28.38
N SER A 203 -27.08 -17.56 -28.39
CA SER A 203 -28.10 -18.59 -28.61
C SER A 203 -29.00 -18.86 -27.39
N SER A 204 -28.72 -18.24 -26.24
CA SER A 204 -29.35 -18.57 -24.95
C SER A 204 -29.93 -17.37 -24.18
N ASN A 205 -29.90 -16.16 -24.75
CA ASN A 205 -30.21 -14.91 -24.04
C ASN A 205 -31.59 -14.34 -24.40
N ILE A 206 -32.32 -13.82 -23.41
CA ILE A 206 -33.60 -13.08 -23.53
C ILE A 206 -33.40 -11.70 -24.19
N ASN A 207 -32.19 -11.13 -24.09
CA ASN A 207 -31.84 -9.79 -24.59
C ASN A 207 -31.07 -9.81 -25.93
N GLY A 208 -30.75 -10.98 -26.50
CA GLY A 208 -30.14 -11.11 -27.83
C GLY A 208 -28.65 -10.78 -27.97
N TYR A 209 -27.90 -10.60 -26.86
CA TYR A 209 -26.49 -10.19 -26.88
C TYR A 209 -25.50 -11.34 -26.61
N ASN A 210 -24.27 -11.24 -27.17
CA ASN A 210 -23.20 -12.23 -27.02
C ASN A 210 -22.10 -11.78 -26.03
N GLU A 211 -22.30 -12.03 -24.74
CA GLU A 211 -21.52 -11.40 -23.66
C GLU A 211 -20.15 -12.04 -23.39
N CYS A 212 -19.96 -13.29 -23.82
CA CYS A 212 -18.76 -14.11 -23.60
C CYS A 212 -18.35 -14.91 -24.85
N SER A 213 -19.00 -14.63 -25.99
CA SER A 213 -18.76 -15.38 -27.23
C SER A 213 -18.92 -16.89 -27.02
N GLY A 214 -17.97 -17.71 -27.49
CA GLY A 214 -18.04 -19.17 -27.34
C GLY A 214 -17.60 -19.71 -25.98
N VAL A 215 -17.20 -18.86 -25.02
CA VAL A 215 -16.45 -19.27 -23.81
C VAL A 215 -17.14 -18.76 -22.53
N CYS A 216 -18.40 -19.14 -22.35
CA CYS A 216 -19.21 -18.68 -21.22
C CYS A 216 -19.04 -19.53 -19.96
N MET A 217 -18.90 -20.85 -20.11
CA MET A 217 -18.61 -21.78 -19.01
C MET A 217 -17.72 -22.93 -19.46
N GLY A 218 -16.47 -22.94 -19.00
CA GLY A 218 -15.49 -23.99 -19.27
C GLY A 218 -15.21 -24.89 -18.06
N ILE A 219 -16.02 -24.85 -17.01
CA ILE A 219 -15.79 -25.67 -15.81
C ILE A 219 -16.48 -27.04 -16.01
N PRO A 220 -15.77 -28.17 -15.86
CA PRO A 220 -16.28 -29.46 -16.32
C PRO A 220 -17.20 -30.22 -15.34
N LEU A 221 -17.28 -29.87 -14.04
CA LEU A 221 -18.05 -30.65 -13.05
C LEU A 221 -18.72 -29.81 -11.95
N TYR A 222 -20.01 -30.08 -11.71
CA TYR A 222 -20.90 -29.60 -10.63
C TYR A 222 -20.70 -28.12 -10.28
N ILE A 223 -21.42 -27.21 -10.95
CA ILE A 223 -21.25 -25.77 -10.77
C ILE A 223 -22.53 -25.17 -10.25
N ASN A 224 -22.45 -24.46 -9.12
CA ASN A 224 -23.53 -23.65 -8.59
C ASN A 224 -23.02 -22.23 -8.35
N LEU A 225 -23.73 -21.23 -8.87
CA LEU A 225 -23.47 -19.81 -8.60
C LEU A 225 -24.56 -19.31 -7.66
N ILE A 226 -24.15 -18.89 -6.47
CA ILE A 226 -25.01 -18.18 -5.54
C ILE A 226 -25.00 -16.71 -5.97
N SER A 227 -26.05 -16.28 -6.66
CA SER A 227 -26.14 -14.97 -7.33
C SER A 227 -25.97 -13.79 -6.38
N ASN A 228 -26.61 -13.84 -5.21
CA ASN A 228 -26.69 -12.71 -4.28
C ASN A 228 -25.34 -12.30 -3.66
N ASN A 229 -24.36 -13.20 -3.64
CA ASN A 229 -23.04 -12.92 -3.07
C ASN A 229 -21.88 -13.37 -3.98
N CYS A 230 -22.17 -13.64 -5.26
CA CYS A 230 -21.20 -14.07 -6.27
C CYS A 230 -20.30 -15.24 -5.81
N THR A 231 -20.88 -16.23 -5.13
CA THR A 231 -20.15 -17.42 -4.67
C THR A 231 -20.30 -18.57 -5.65
N LEU A 232 -19.15 -19.04 -6.14
CA LEU A 232 -19.05 -20.21 -7.00
C LEU A 232 -18.73 -21.45 -6.18
N VAL A 233 -19.56 -22.48 -6.33
CA VAL A 233 -19.29 -23.83 -5.82
C VAL A 233 -19.05 -24.72 -7.04
N PHE A 234 -17.84 -25.25 -7.20
CA PHE A 234 -17.46 -26.02 -8.40
C PHE A 234 -16.42 -27.11 -8.14
N SER A 235 -16.27 -28.06 -9.07
CA SER A 235 -15.19 -29.06 -9.05
C SER A 235 -14.41 -29.07 -10.37
N LEU A 236 -13.09 -29.18 -10.30
CA LEU A 236 -12.24 -29.33 -11.49
C LEU A 236 -11.96 -30.81 -11.79
N ALA A 237 -12.09 -31.22 -13.05
CA ALA A 237 -11.96 -32.63 -13.45
C ALA A 237 -10.53 -33.03 -13.84
N THR A 238 -9.80 -32.14 -14.51
CA THR A 238 -8.55 -32.48 -15.22
C THR A 238 -7.40 -31.61 -14.75
N ALA A 239 -6.27 -32.22 -14.39
CA ALA A 239 -5.06 -31.49 -14.03
C ALA A 239 -4.36 -30.92 -15.27
N GLY A 240 -3.72 -29.77 -15.13
CA GLY A 240 -2.95 -29.14 -16.21
C GLY A 240 -3.80 -28.41 -17.26
N GLN A 241 -5.12 -28.32 -17.06
CA GLN A 241 -6.04 -27.56 -17.92
C GLN A 241 -6.57 -26.32 -17.19
N TYR A 242 -6.82 -25.26 -17.95
CA TYR A 242 -7.53 -24.09 -17.45
C TYR A 242 -9.04 -24.28 -17.65
N ALA A 243 -9.85 -23.87 -16.67
CA ALA A 243 -11.28 -23.77 -16.80
C ALA A 243 -11.67 -22.29 -16.80
N ALA A 244 -12.30 -21.81 -17.86
CA ALA A 244 -12.72 -20.42 -17.97
C ALA A 244 -14.05 -20.19 -17.24
N ALA A 245 -14.14 -19.08 -16.50
CA ALA A 245 -15.35 -18.59 -15.88
C ALA A 245 -15.62 -17.15 -16.35
N ALA A 246 -16.84 -16.91 -16.84
CA ALA A 246 -17.31 -15.60 -17.24
C ALA A 246 -18.61 -15.27 -16.50
N LEU A 247 -18.62 -14.15 -15.78
CA LEU A 247 -19.75 -13.68 -15.00
C LEU A 247 -20.12 -12.25 -15.37
N GLN A 248 -21.38 -11.90 -15.18
CA GLN A 248 -21.88 -10.53 -15.16
C GLN A 248 -22.21 -10.17 -13.72
N ILE A 249 -21.63 -9.07 -13.25
CA ILE A 249 -21.97 -8.46 -11.97
C ILE A 249 -22.97 -7.37 -12.30
N GLU A 250 -24.23 -7.67 -12.00
CA GLU A 250 -25.37 -6.84 -12.29
C GLU A 250 -25.73 -6.00 -11.09
N ASP A 251 -26.14 -4.80 -11.41
CA ASP A 251 -26.35 -3.72 -10.47
C ASP A 251 -27.79 -3.25 -10.60
N TYR A 252 -28.56 -3.42 -9.53
CA TYR A 252 -29.99 -3.17 -9.49
C TYR A 252 -30.32 -2.10 -8.46
N TYR A 253 -31.05 -1.09 -8.92
CA TYR A 253 -31.58 -0.03 -8.04
C TYR A 253 -32.40 -0.52 -6.84
N SER A 254 -33.11 -1.64 -7.00
CA SER A 254 -33.92 -2.21 -5.92
C SER A 254 -34.13 -3.69 -6.16
N SER A 255 -34.50 -4.41 -5.09
CA SER A 255 -34.75 -5.86 -5.15
C SER A 255 -35.96 -6.24 -6.01
N SER A 256 -36.81 -5.26 -6.34
CA SER A 256 -37.95 -5.41 -7.25
C SER A 256 -37.63 -5.09 -8.71
N SER A 257 -36.45 -4.52 -9.01
CA SER A 257 -36.06 -4.21 -10.38
C SER A 257 -35.77 -5.50 -11.14
N THR A 258 -36.38 -5.67 -12.31
CA THR A 258 -36.11 -6.82 -13.19
C THR A 258 -35.03 -6.53 -14.23
N THR A 259 -34.61 -5.26 -14.34
CA THR A 259 -33.59 -4.81 -15.29
C THR A 259 -32.43 -4.16 -14.53
N PRO A 260 -31.19 -4.61 -14.75
CA PRO A 260 -30.03 -3.99 -14.13
C PRO A 260 -29.76 -2.60 -14.73
N MET A 261 -29.30 -1.67 -13.91
CA MET A 261 -28.85 -0.34 -14.31
C MET A 261 -27.44 -0.37 -14.89
N SER A 262 -26.61 -1.30 -14.45
CA SER A 262 -25.34 -1.59 -15.10
C SER A 262 -24.97 -3.07 -14.96
N SER A 263 -24.10 -3.55 -15.83
CA SER A 263 -23.47 -4.85 -15.62
C SER A 263 -22.00 -4.81 -15.98
N VAL A 264 -21.17 -5.33 -15.08
CA VAL A 264 -19.73 -5.42 -15.25
C VAL A 264 -19.34 -6.86 -15.56
N PRO A 265 -18.71 -7.11 -16.72
CA PRO A 265 -18.23 -8.44 -17.05
C PRO A 265 -16.95 -8.75 -16.28
N LEU A 266 -16.88 -9.95 -15.73
CA LEU A 266 -15.71 -10.51 -15.07
C LEU A 266 -15.32 -11.82 -15.73
N GLN A 267 -14.09 -11.90 -16.25
CA GLN A 267 -13.53 -13.12 -16.82
C GLN A 267 -12.23 -13.51 -16.13
N PHE A 268 -12.13 -14.77 -15.74
CA PHE A 268 -10.97 -15.33 -15.06
C PHE A 268 -10.87 -16.84 -15.28
N LEU A 269 -9.70 -17.41 -14.98
CA LEU A 269 -9.39 -18.82 -15.22
C LEU A 269 -9.17 -19.55 -13.90
N PHE A 270 -9.66 -20.78 -13.80
CA PHE A 270 -9.22 -21.72 -12.78
C PHE A 270 -8.14 -22.64 -13.34
N TYR A 271 -7.01 -22.78 -12.65
CA TYR A 271 -6.01 -23.79 -13.00
C TYR A 271 -6.15 -25.01 -12.07
N GLY A 272 -6.49 -26.15 -12.65
CA GLY A 272 -6.60 -27.42 -11.95
C GLY A 272 -5.24 -28.10 -11.79
N TYR A 273 -4.82 -28.39 -10.56
CA TYR A 273 -3.64 -29.21 -10.31
C TYR A 273 -4.02 -30.55 -9.66
N ALA A 274 -3.32 -31.62 -10.05
CA ALA A 274 -3.46 -32.95 -9.46
C ALA A 274 -2.94 -32.96 -8.02
N ALA A 275 -3.55 -33.76 -7.16
CA ALA A 275 -2.88 -34.19 -5.94
C ALA A 275 -1.60 -34.96 -6.33
N PRO A 276 -0.40 -34.63 -5.83
CA PRO A 276 0.82 -35.32 -6.24
C PRO A 276 0.86 -36.75 -5.70
N THR A 277 0.93 -37.74 -6.58
CA THR A 277 1.37 -39.10 -6.26
C THR A 277 2.90 -39.14 -6.25
N GLY A 278 3.51 -38.80 -5.11
CA GLY A 278 4.97 -38.81 -4.91
C GLY A 278 5.43 -40.02 -4.10
N SER A 279 6.62 -40.55 -4.40
CA SER A 279 7.29 -41.54 -3.55
C SER A 279 8.06 -40.85 -2.42
N CYS A 280 8.47 -41.61 -1.40
CA CYS A 280 9.18 -41.12 -0.22
C CYS A 280 10.59 -40.52 -0.48
N THR A 281 10.99 -40.37 -1.74
CA THR A 281 12.23 -39.71 -2.16
C THR A 281 12.02 -38.25 -2.59
N THR A 282 10.77 -37.78 -2.71
CA THR A 282 10.46 -36.40 -3.10
C THR A 282 10.67 -35.46 -1.90
N PRO A 283 11.56 -34.45 -1.99
CA PRO A 283 11.81 -33.50 -0.90
C PRO A 283 10.54 -32.75 -0.51
N PRO A 284 10.33 -32.40 0.77
CA PRO A 284 9.17 -31.62 1.18
C PRO A 284 9.11 -30.26 0.46
N ALA A 285 7.93 -29.84 0.04
CA ALA A 285 7.74 -28.56 -0.66
C ALA A 285 6.98 -27.58 0.22
N ILE A 286 7.40 -26.32 0.23
CA ILE A 286 6.60 -25.24 0.82
C ILE A 286 5.47 -24.94 -0.16
N ILE A 287 4.25 -25.33 0.20
CA ILE A 287 3.06 -25.00 -0.60
C ILE A 287 2.17 -24.06 0.20
N GLY A 288 2.11 -22.82 -0.29
CA GLY A 288 1.45 -21.71 0.38
C GLY A 288 2.46 -20.64 0.74
N ASN A 289 2.90 -19.86 -0.25
CA ASN A 289 3.62 -18.62 0.01
C ASN A 289 2.62 -17.46 -0.18
N ARG A 290 2.49 -16.57 0.80
CA ARG A 290 1.93 -15.23 0.55
C ARG A 290 3.03 -14.42 -0.15
N PRO A 291 2.84 -13.89 -1.36
CA PRO A 291 3.74 -12.87 -1.87
C PRO A 291 3.48 -11.55 -1.09
N ASN A 292 4.51 -11.02 -0.44
CA ASN A 292 4.68 -9.59 -0.13
C ASN A 292 3.69 -8.84 0.79
N ARG A 293 3.12 -9.40 1.88
CA ARG A 293 2.28 -8.57 2.83
C ARG A 293 2.32 -8.91 4.32
N ALA A 294 3.19 -9.79 4.80
CA ALA A 294 2.98 -10.42 6.11
C ALA A 294 3.18 -9.52 7.36
N CYS A 295 3.76 -8.32 7.22
CA CYS A 295 4.06 -7.43 8.36
C CYS A 295 3.41 -6.03 8.29
N ILE A 296 2.48 -5.79 7.37
CA ILE A 296 1.76 -4.50 7.28
C ILE A 296 0.83 -4.37 8.49
N GLY A 297 1.11 -3.39 9.38
CA GLY A 297 0.23 -3.04 10.51
C GLY A 297 0.63 -3.57 11.90
N THR A 298 1.80 -4.20 12.05
CA THR A 298 2.22 -4.79 13.35
C THR A 298 2.97 -3.79 14.25
N PRO A 299 2.59 -3.62 15.54
CA PRO A 299 3.24 -2.65 16.44
C PRO A 299 4.71 -2.99 16.78
N ILE A 300 5.53 -1.97 16.99
CA ILE A 300 6.96 -2.10 17.35
C ILE A 300 7.09 -2.73 18.75
N GLY A 301 7.89 -3.80 18.87
CA GLY A 301 8.12 -4.54 20.13
C GLY A 301 7.26 -5.79 20.34
N SER A 302 6.40 -6.12 19.36
CA SER A 302 5.51 -7.30 19.39
C SER A 302 6.20 -8.56 18.87
N ASN A 303 5.81 -9.74 19.38
CA ASN A 303 6.19 -11.03 18.79
C ASN A 303 5.22 -11.40 17.66
N VAL A 304 5.74 -11.87 16.53
CA VAL A 304 4.96 -12.36 15.39
C VAL A 304 5.24 -13.85 15.19
N THR A 305 4.19 -14.64 14.97
CA THR A 305 4.29 -16.08 14.71
C THR A 305 3.63 -16.38 13.36
N GLU A 306 4.42 -16.86 12.41
CA GLU A 306 3.93 -17.32 11.10
C GLU A 306 3.93 -18.84 11.02
N TYR A 307 2.94 -19.39 10.31
CA TYR A 307 2.84 -20.82 10.03
C TYR A 307 3.26 -21.08 8.59
N ILE A 308 4.36 -21.79 8.39
CA ILE A 308 4.80 -22.26 7.08
C ILE A 308 4.22 -23.66 6.87
N ILE A 309 3.43 -23.84 5.80
CA ILE A 309 2.89 -25.15 5.44
C ILE A 309 3.89 -25.86 4.53
N VAL A 310 4.51 -26.90 5.08
CA VAL A 310 5.46 -27.75 4.37
C VAL A 310 4.76 -29.08 4.08
N GLN A 311 4.67 -29.41 2.80
CA GLN A 311 4.08 -30.67 2.33
C GLN A 311 5.12 -31.77 2.38
N VAL A 312 4.84 -32.81 3.15
CA VAL A 312 5.65 -34.03 3.22
C VAL A 312 4.97 -35.10 2.37
N TYR A 313 5.72 -35.72 1.46
CA TYR A 313 5.19 -36.66 0.46
C TYR A 313 5.12 -38.12 0.95
N CYS A 314 5.39 -38.39 2.24
CA CYS A 314 5.46 -39.75 2.80
C CYS A 314 4.81 -39.84 4.21
N PRO A 315 3.85 -40.75 4.45
CA PRO A 315 3.26 -40.97 5.78
C PRO A 315 4.32 -41.46 6.80
N GLY A 316 4.27 -40.96 8.04
CA GLY A 316 5.16 -41.42 9.12
C GLY A 316 6.56 -40.78 9.17
N HIS A 317 6.86 -39.82 8.28
CA HIS A 317 8.12 -39.07 8.31
C HIS A 317 7.90 -37.67 8.92
N ALA A 318 8.78 -37.26 9.84
CA ALA A 318 8.73 -35.95 10.48
C ALA A 318 9.76 -34.99 9.87
N ILE A 319 9.41 -33.70 9.77
CA ILE A 319 10.34 -32.65 9.36
C ILE A 319 11.36 -32.43 10.48
N THR A 320 12.64 -32.57 10.16
CA THR A 320 13.73 -32.47 11.16
C THR A 320 14.34 -31.07 11.25
N ASP A 321 14.23 -30.20 10.23
CA ASP A 321 14.82 -28.84 10.23
C ASP A 321 14.21 -27.86 9.18
N LEU A 322 14.34 -26.53 9.35
CA LEU A 322 13.73 -25.45 8.53
C LEU A 322 14.58 -24.16 8.49
N VAL A 323 14.97 -23.62 7.32
CA VAL A 323 15.85 -22.42 7.20
C VAL A 323 15.06 -21.14 6.92
N SER A 324 15.34 -20.03 7.63
CA SER A 324 14.70 -18.71 7.43
C SER A 324 15.66 -17.51 7.65
N SER A 325 15.38 -16.35 7.04
CA SER A 325 16.09 -15.07 7.25
C SER A 325 15.14 -13.97 7.76
N ALA A 326 15.66 -12.98 8.51
CA ALA A 326 14.87 -11.87 9.06
C ALA A 326 15.24 -10.52 8.39
N PRO A 327 14.28 -9.61 8.14
CA PRO A 327 14.57 -8.26 7.65
C PRO A 327 15.33 -7.38 8.66
N THR A 328 15.96 -6.31 8.16
CA THR A 328 16.72 -5.34 8.96
C THR A 328 15.86 -4.72 10.07
N GLY A 329 16.30 -4.83 11.33
CA GLY A 329 15.60 -4.29 12.51
C GLY A 329 14.88 -5.32 13.40
N MET A 330 14.81 -6.59 12.99
CA MET A 330 14.24 -7.68 13.79
C MET A 330 15.32 -8.58 14.41
N LYS A 331 15.16 -9.00 15.67
CA LYS A 331 16.01 -10.03 16.30
C LYS A 331 15.38 -11.41 16.12
N LYS A 332 16.08 -12.30 15.42
CA LYS A 332 15.71 -13.72 15.27
C LYS A 332 16.01 -14.48 16.57
N SER A 333 15.02 -15.09 17.20
CA SER A 333 15.26 -16.15 18.19
C SER A 333 15.40 -17.50 17.47
N ALA A 334 16.65 -17.80 17.09
CA ALA A 334 17.20 -19.07 16.57
C ALA A 334 16.47 -19.79 15.42
N ILE A 335 17.13 -19.86 14.26
CA ILE A 335 17.31 -21.09 13.45
C ILE A 335 18.67 -20.97 12.71
N ILE A 336 19.57 -21.93 12.88
CA ILE A 336 20.86 -22.01 12.19
C ILE A 336 20.70 -23.03 11.07
N ASN A 337 21.01 -22.67 9.82
CA ASN A 337 21.34 -23.66 8.78
C ASN A 337 21.99 -23.04 7.54
N SER A 338 23.30 -23.26 7.40
CA SER A 338 23.97 -23.36 6.11
C SER A 338 23.69 -24.76 5.54
N SER A 339 23.48 -24.90 4.23
CA SER A 339 23.14 -26.20 3.62
C SER A 339 24.15 -27.27 4.05
N PRO A 340 23.74 -28.43 4.61
CA PRO A 340 24.68 -29.46 5.01
C PRO A 340 25.46 -29.99 3.79
N THR A 341 24.87 -30.08 2.61
CA THR A 341 25.51 -30.80 1.49
C THR A 341 26.72 -30.08 0.89
N GLN A 342 26.68 -28.76 0.65
CA GLN A 342 27.84 -28.03 0.12
C GLN A 342 28.94 -27.84 1.17
N THR A 343 28.57 -27.47 2.40
CA THR A 343 29.52 -27.29 3.50
C THR A 343 30.19 -28.61 3.86
N TYR A 344 29.48 -29.75 3.89
CA TYR A 344 30.10 -31.06 4.09
C TYR A 344 31.00 -31.48 2.92
N LEU A 345 30.63 -31.17 1.67
CA LEU A 345 31.49 -31.45 0.52
C LEU A 345 32.81 -30.65 0.60
N TYR A 346 32.75 -29.37 0.98
CA TYR A 346 33.94 -28.53 1.16
C TYR A 346 34.61 -28.64 2.54
N GLN A 347 34.02 -29.31 3.53
CA GLN A 347 34.69 -29.59 4.81
C GLN A 347 35.36 -30.97 4.79
N PHE A 348 34.66 -31.99 4.27
CA PHE A 348 35.11 -33.38 4.31
C PHE A 348 35.52 -33.93 2.93
N GLY A 349 34.80 -33.59 1.86
CA GLY A 349 35.08 -34.11 0.51
C GLY A 349 36.24 -33.41 -0.21
N GLY A 350 36.39 -32.10 -0.03
CA GLY A 350 37.37 -31.32 -0.79
C GLY A 350 38.81 -31.67 -0.41
N ALA A 351 39.10 -31.99 0.86
CA ALA A 351 40.44 -32.31 1.31
C ALA A 351 40.88 -33.64 0.69
N PHE A 352 39.95 -34.59 0.63
CA PHE A 352 40.11 -35.85 -0.08
C PHE A 352 40.35 -35.65 -1.59
N LEU A 353 39.59 -34.77 -2.25
CA LEU A 353 39.77 -34.45 -3.67
C LEU A 353 41.10 -33.74 -3.96
N ILE A 354 41.54 -32.82 -3.09
CA ILE A 354 42.87 -32.19 -3.17
C ILE A 354 43.95 -33.25 -3.05
N CYS A 355 43.88 -34.14 -2.06
CA CYS A 355 44.86 -35.20 -1.87
C CYS A 355 44.93 -36.14 -3.09
N ILE A 356 43.79 -36.60 -3.60
CA ILE A 356 43.75 -37.46 -4.79
C ILE A 356 44.28 -36.73 -6.03
N GLY A 357 43.89 -35.46 -6.23
CA GLY A 357 44.36 -34.65 -7.34
C GLY A 357 45.88 -34.47 -7.31
N CYS A 358 46.44 -34.09 -6.16
CA CYS A 358 47.89 -33.97 -5.95
C CYS A 358 48.61 -35.29 -6.19
N ILE A 359 48.11 -36.38 -5.63
CA ILE A 359 48.66 -37.73 -5.83
C ILE A 359 48.65 -38.09 -7.33
N GLY A 360 47.54 -37.85 -8.03
CA GLY A 360 47.40 -38.10 -9.47
C GLY A 360 48.40 -37.29 -10.31
N CYS A 361 48.54 -36.00 -10.02
CA CYS A 361 49.53 -35.14 -10.69
C CYS A 361 50.97 -35.64 -10.44
N ILE A 362 51.31 -36.00 -9.19
CA ILE A 362 52.64 -36.52 -8.84
C ILE A 362 52.91 -37.85 -9.55
N PHE A 363 51.94 -38.78 -9.58
CA PHE A 363 52.08 -40.03 -10.31
C PHE A 363 52.30 -39.80 -11.80
N ASN A 364 51.56 -38.90 -12.43
CA ASN A 364 51.76 -38.53 -13.83
C ASN A 364 53.17 -37.95 -14.05
N LEU A 365 53.65 -37.08 -13.16
CA LEU A 365 55.01 -36.53 -13.22
C LEU A 365 56.07 -37.62 -13.14
N ILE A 366 55.91 -38.61 -12.26
CA ILE A 366 56.81 -39.77 -12.15
C ILE A 366 56.78 -40.61 -13.42
N ILE A 367 55.58 -40.89 -13.96
CA ILE A 367 55.39 -41.70 -15.18
C ILE A 367 56.06 -41.02 -16.37
N PHE A 368 55.73 -39.77 -16.64
CA PHE A 368 56.28 -39.04 -17.78
C PHE A 368 57.76 -38.70 -17.61
N SER A 369 58.27 -38.70 -16.38
CA SER A 369 59.70 -38.54 -16.10
C SER A 369 60.57 -39.76 -16.38
N LYS A 370 59.98 -40.95 -16.63
CA LYS A 370 60.74 -42.14 -16.97
C LYS A 370 61.53 -41.92 -18.28
N LYS A 371 62.81 -42.33 -18.28
CA LYS A 371 63.76 -42.18 -19.40
C LYS A 371 63.21 -42.65 -20.77
N ASN A 372 62.29 -43.62 -20.76
CA ASN A 372 61.66 -44.16 -21.96
C ASN A 372 60.52 -43.30 -22.53
N LEU A 373 59.81 -42.54 -21.69
CA LEU A 373 58.71 -41.66 -22.12
C LEU A 373 59.21 -40.25 -22.42
N ARG A 374 60.22 -39.75 -21.67
CA ARG A 374 60.90 -38.46 -21.94
C ARG A 374 61.52 -38.34 -23.33
N LYS A 375 61.65 -39.44 -24.08
CA LYS A 375 62.10 -39.38 -25.48
C LYS A 375 61.06 -38.75 -26.40
N ASN A 376 59.78 -38.74 -26.03
CA ASN A 376 58.70 -38.14 -26.81
C ASN A 376 58.47 -36.67 -26.38
N PRO A 377 58.56 -35.67 -27.28
CA PRO A 377 58.33 -34.26 -26.97
C PRO A 377 56.97 -33.99 -26.30
N CYS A 378 55.92 -34.72 -26.70
CA CYS A 378 54.58 -34.64 -26.11
C CYS A 378 54.58 -34.88 -24.59
N SER A 379 55.48 -35.73 -24.08
CA SER A 379 55.59 -36.00 -22.64
C SER A 379 56.07 -34.78 -21.84
N VAL A 380 56.81 -33.85 -22.44
CA VAL A 380 57.29 -32.62 -21.80
C VAL A 380 56.13 -31.67 -21.53
N TYR A 381 55.19 -31.56 -22.47
CA TYR A 381 53.95 -30.79 -22.26
C TYR A 381 53.06 -31.40 -21.18
N PHE A 382 52.98 -32.73 -21.10
CA PHE A 382 52.25 -33.39 -20.00
C PHE A 382 52.91 -33.18 -18.63
N ILE A 383 54.24 -33.10 -18.57
CA ILE A 383 54.95 -32.72 -17.35
C ILE A 383 54.58 -31.28 -16.96
N ALA A 384 54.67 -30.34 -17.89
CA ALA A 384 54.29 -28.94 -17.65
C ALA A 384 52.81 -28.79 -17.24
N TYR A 385 51.91 -29.54 -17.88
CA TYR A 385 50.49 -29.62 -17.54
C TYR A 385 50.26 -30.07 -16.10
N ASN A 386 50.91 -31.16 -15.66
CA ASN A 386 50.73 -31.67 -14.31
C ASN A 386 51.39 -30.78 -13.25
N ILE A 387 52.47 -30.06 -13.58
CA ILE A 387 53.03 -29.01 -12.70
C ILE A 387 52.04 -27.86 -12.53
N ALA A 388 51.46 -27.36 -13.63
CA ALA A 388 50.45 -26.31 -13.58
C ALA A 388 49.22 -26.75 -12.78
N ASN A 389 48.67 -27.94 -13.04
CA ASN A 389 47.53 -28.46 -12.27
C ASN A 389 47.82 -28.62 -10.79
N LEU A 390 49.02 -29.11 -10.43
CA LEU A 390 49.41 -29.23 -9.02
C LEU A 390 49.40 -27.86 -8.34
N PHE A 391 49.90 -26.84 -9.01
CA PHE A 391 49.87 -25.46 -8.50
C PHE A 391 48.43 -24.92 -8.40
N GLN A 392 47.55 -25.22 -9.38
CA GLN A 392 46.14 -24.82 -9.36
C GLN A 392 45.40 -25.43 -8.17
N ILE A 393 45.64 -26.73 -7.90
CA ILE A 393 45.05 -27.44 -6.77
C ILE A 393 45.52 -26.79 -5.46
N CYS A 394 46.82 -26.55 -5.32
CA CYS A 394 47.38 -25.99 -4.09
C CYS A 394 46.92 -24.55 -3.80
N VAL A 395 46.81 -23.70 -4.82
CA VAL A 395 46.49 -22.27 -4.64
C VAL A 395 45.00 -22.01 -4.65
N THR A 396 44.29 -22.46 -5.70
CA THR A 396 42.89 -22.11 -5.94
C THR A 396 41.93 -22.99 -5.15
N LEU A 397 42.14 -24.31 -5.18
CA LEU A 397 41.21 -25.26 -4.56
C LEU A 397 41.31 -25.24 -3.02
N SER A 398 42.53 -25.15 -2.48
CA SER A 398 42.74 -25.02 -1.03
C SER A 398 42.08 -23.76 -0.45
N GLN A 399 42.15 -22.63 -1.17
CA GLN A 399 41.51 -21.41 -0.73
C GLN A 399 39.98 -21.48 -0.83
N THR A 400 39.47 -22.09 -1.90
CA THR A 400 38.03 -22.33 -2.08
C THR A 400 37.51 -23.17 -0.89
N MET A 401 38.26 -24.19 -0.48
CA MET A 401 37.94 -24.99 0.70
C MET A 401 37.98 -24.19 2.00
N LEU A 402 39.03 -23.40 2.25
CA LEU A 402 39.12 -22.59 3.46
C LEU A 402 37.96 -21.59 3.54
N THR A 403 37.60 -20.97 2.41
CA THR A 403 36.56 -19.95 2.34
C THR A 403 35.15 -20.54 2.49
N TYR A 404 34.81 -21.57 1.72
CA TYR A 404 33.45 -22.13 1.70
C TYR A 404 33.23 -23.28 2.68
N GLY A 405 34.29 -24.01 3.04
CA GLY A 405 34.23 -25.08 4.03
C GLY A 405 34.40 -24.57 5.46
N TYR A 406 35.35 -23.66 5.70
CA TYR A 406 35.73 -23.23 7.05
C TYR A 406 35.44 -21.76 7.35
N SER A 407 34.84 -21.03 6.40
CA SER A 407 34.57 -19.58 6.52
C SER A 407 35.82 -18.74 6.77
N ILE A 408 36.99 -19.22 6.35
CA ILE A 408 38.28 -18.53 6.44
C ILE A 408 38.59 -17.93 5.06
N SER A 409 38.28 -16.65 4.87
CA SER A 409 38.65 -15.93 3.65
C SER A 409 40.11 -15.46 3.73
N THR A 410 41.03 -16.25 3.20
CA THR A 410 42.45 -15.85 3.13
C THR A 410 42.68 -14.73 2.11
N ALA A 411 41.80 -14.60 1.11
CA ALA A 411 41.88 -13.58 0.07
C ALA A 411 41.74 -12.15 0.62
N THR A 412 41.11 -11.96 1.78
CA THR A 412 40.88 -10.63 2.38
C THR A 412 41.93 -10.25 3.42
N TRP A 413 43.00 -11.03 3.60
CA TRP A 413 44.06 -10.75 4.57
C TRP A 413 44.88 -9.52 4.20
N SER A 414 45.10 -9.27 2.90
CA SER A 414 45.73 -8.04 2.42
C SER A 414 45.41 -7.83 0.93
N ASN A 415 45.49 -6.57 0.48
CA ASN A 415 45.34 -6.25 -0.95
C ASN A 415 46.38 -6.99 -1.82
N SER A 416 47.60 -7.15 -1.33
CA SER A 416 48.66 -7.89 -2.03
C SER A 416 48.30 -9.37 -2.20
N PHE A 417 47.77 -9.99 -1.14
CA PHE A 417 47.37 -11.40 -1.18
C PHE A 417 46.13 -11.61 -2.05
N CYS A 418 45.15 -10.70 -1.97
CA CYS A 418 43.98 -10.61 -2.85
C CYS A 418 44.39 -10.59 -4.34
N ARG A 419 45.29 -9.67 -4.71
CA ARG A 419 45.82 -9.52 -6.07
C ARG A 419 46.61 -10.75 -6.54
N PHE A 420 47.53 -11.24 -5.72
CA PHE A 420 48.36 -12.39 -6.04
C PHE A 420 47.52 -13.65 -6.27
N THR A 421 46.52 -13.88 -5.41
CA THR A 421 45.61 -15.00 -5.51
C THR A 421 44.85 -14.99 -6.84
N TYR A 422 44.22 -13.86 -7.18
CA TYR A 422 43.47 -13.74 -8.43
C TYR A 422 44.40 -13.91 -9.64
N PHE A 423 45.56 -13.24 -9.64
CA PHE A 423 46.56 -13.37 -10.70
C PHE A 423 47.02 -14.83 -10.90
N SER A 424 47.45 -15.48 -9.82
CA SER A 424 47.98 -16.84 -9.89
C SER A 424 46.91 -17.87 -10.29
N GLY A 425 45.67 -17.72 -9.79
CA GLY A 425 44.54 -18.57 -10.18
C GLY A 425 44.25 -18.52 -11.68
N TYR A 426 44.21 -17.33 -12.29
CA TYR A 426 43.96 -17.20 -13.73
C TYR A 426 45.13 -17.69 -14.58
N VAL A 427 46.36 -17.33 -14.22
CA VAL A 427 47.57 -17.73 -14.96
C VAL A 427 47.67 -19.25 -15.05
N VAL A 428 47.49 -19.93 -13.92
CA VAL A 428 47.75 -21.37 -13.84
C VAL A 428 46.63 -22.18 -14.49
N ASP A 429 45.39 -21.70 -14.40
CA ASP A 429 44.24 -22.29 -15.07
C ASP A 429 44.38 -22.26 -16.61
N ILE A 430 44.86 -21.14 -17.18
CA ILE A 430 45.18 -21.09 -18.62
C ILE A 430 46.37 -21.96 -18.97
N LEU A 431 47.46 -21.89 -18.19
CA LEU A 431 48.67 -22.63 -18.53
C LEU A 431 48.41 -24.13 -18.62
N SER A 432 47.59 -24.68 -17.72
CA SER A 432 47.17 -26.07 -17.81
C SER A 432 46.49 -26.37 -19.17
N SER A 433 45.53 -25.55 -19.56
CA SER A 433 44.77 -25.70 -20.80
C SER A 433 45.67 -25.55 -22.04
N PHE A 434 46.58 -24.56 -22.01
CA PHE A 434 47.54 -24.29 -23.07
C PHE A 434 48.50 -25.47 -23.29
N TYR A 435 49.08 -26.04 -22.23
CA TYR A 435 49.97 -27.19 -22.37
C TYR A 435 49.26 -28.42 -22.93
N LEU A 436 47.99 -28.61 -22.58
CA LEU A 436 47.20 -29.70 -23.12
C LEU A 436 46.91 -29.50 -24.62
N ILE A 437 46.61 -28.27 -25.06
CA ILE A 437 46.53 -27.93 -26.50
C ILE A 437 47.85 -28.21 -27.20
N MET A 438 48.97 -27.74 -26.65
CA MET A 438 50.28 -27.94 -27.26
C MET A 438 50.66 -29.42 -27.32
N ALA A 439 50.24 -30.23 -26.34
CA ALA A 439 50.38 -31.68 -26.40
C ALA A 439 49.58 -32.29 -27.57
N SER A 440 48.35 -31.83 -27.81
CA SER A 440 47.53 -32.26 -28.97
C SER A 440 48.11 -31.78 -30.30
N VAL A 441 48.65 -30.56 -30.38
CA VAL A 441 49.32 -30.05 -31.58
C VAL A 441 50.59 -30.86 -31.88
N ASP A 442 51.44 -31.09 -30.88
CA ASP A 442 52.66 -31.89 -31.04
C ASP A 442 52.35 -33.31 -31.55
N ARG A 443 51.26 -33.91 -31.06
CA ARG A 443 50.77 -35.21 -31.56
C ARG A 443 50.28 -35.17 -32.99
N MET A 444 49.52 -34.14 -33.36
CA MET A 444 49.09 -33.94 -34.74
C MET A 444 50.29 -33.79 -35.67
N LEU A 445 51.31 -33.02 -35.26
CA LEU A 445 52.55 -32.83 -36.01
C LEU A 445 53.35 -34.14 -36.13
N PHE A 446 53.49 -34.89 -35.04
CA PHE A 446 54.20 -36.17 -35.00
C PHE A 446 53.56 -37.22 -35.91
N THR A 447 52.22 -37.27 -35.95
CA THR A 447 51.47 -38.23 -36.78
C THR A 447 51.31 -37.80 -38.23
N SER A 448 51.70 -36.57 -38.59
CA SER A 448 51.57 -36.04 -39.95
C SER A 448 52.28 -36.91 -40.98
N ARG A 449 51.68 -37.05 -42.17
CA ARG A 449 52.29 -37.75 -43.31
C ARG A 449 53.48 -37.00 -43.90
N ASN A 450 53.55 -35.69 -43.74
CA ASN A 450 54.61 -34.84 -44.27
C ASN A 450 55.86 -34.86 -43.36
N ALA A 451 57.00 -35.31 -43.88
CA ALA A 451 58.25 -35.37 -43.15
C ALA A 451 58.75 -33.99 -42.68
N ARG A 452 58.48 -32.90 -43.43
CA ARG A 452 58.80 -31.53 -43.00
C ARG A 452 57.98 -31.13 -41.77
N THR A 453 56.68 -31.44 -41.77
CA THR A 453 55.79 -31.17 -40.64
C THR A 453 56.19 -31.95 -39.38
N ARG A 454 56.60 -33.21 -39.51
CA ARG A 454 57.07 -34.03 -38.39
C ARG A 454 58.32 -33.47 -37.69
N ARG A 455 59.21 -32.79 -38.41
CA ARG A 455 60.44 -32.20 -37.84
C ARG A 455 60.14 -31.13 -36.78
N HIS A 456 58.95 -30.53 -36.80
CA HIS A 456 58.55 -29.55 -35.78
C HIS A 456 58.14 -30.19 -34.45
N SER A 457 57.87 -31.50 -34.40
CA SER A 457 57.71 -32.24 -33.14
C SER A 457 59.09 -32.65 -32.62
N ASN A 458 59.71 -31.77 -31.83
CA ASN A 458 61.00 -32.03 -31.19
C ASN A 458 61.09 -31.31 -29.83
N HIS A 459 62.03 -31.75 -29.00
CA HIS A 459 62.19 -31.24 -27.63
C HIS A 459 62.53 -29.75 -27.57
N HIS A 460 63.32 -29.24 -28.52
CA HIS A 460 63.71 -27.83 -28.52
C HIS A 460 62.50 -26.92 -28.75
N VAL A 461 61.61 -27.29 -29.69
CA VAL A 461 60.33 -26.59 -29.92
C VAL A 461 59.44 -26.71 -28.68
N ALA A 462 59.37 -27.89 -28.06
CA ALA A 462 58.56 -28.08 -26.86
C ALA A 462 58.99 -27.18 -25.68
N TYR A 463 60.28 -27.09 -25.40
CA TYR A 463 60.79 -26.19 -24.36
C TYR A 463 60.52 -24.71 -24.67
N ILE A 464 60.72 -24.28 -25.92
CA ILE A 464 60.42 -22.90 -26.33
C ILE A 464 58.93 -22.58 -26.15
N CYS A 465 58.04 -23.46 -26.63
CA CYS A 465 56.60 -23.26 -26.50
C CYS A 465 56.16 -23.18 -25.04
N ILE A 466 56.75 -23.98 -24.14
CA ILE A 466 56.46 -23.92 -22.71
C ILE A 466 56.95 -22.59 -22.12
N ILE A 467 58.19 -22.18 -22.38
CA ILE A 467 58.78 -20.95 -21.82
C ILE A 467 58.02 -19.72 -22.31
N VAL A 468 57.86 -19.59 -23.63
CA VAL A 468 57.18 -18.44 -24.25
C VAL A 468 55.70 -18.42 -23.84
N GLY A 469 55.02 -19.56 -23.86
CA GLY A 469 53.64 -19.68 -23.43
C GLY A 469 53.44 -19.25 -21.97
N THR A 470 54.36 -19.64 -21.08
CA THR A 470 54.36 -19.24 -19.66
C THR A 470 54.45 -17.72 -19.52
N ILE A 471 55.44 -17.11 -20.17
CA ILE A 471 55.70 -15.66 -20.07
C ILE A 471 54.52 -14.87 -20.64
N CYS A 472 54.00 -15.27 -21.80
CA CYS A 472 52.84 -14.62 -22.43
C CYS A 472 51.60 -14.68 -21.53
N CYS A 473 51.32 -15.83 -20.90
CA CYS A 473 50.17 -15.95 -20.00
C CYS A 473 50.32 -15.05 -18.75
N MET A 474 51.52 -15.00 -18.16
CA MET A 474 51.80 -14.12 -17.01
C MET A 474 51.61 -12.64 -17.38
N LEU A 475 52.07 -12.22 -18.55
CA LEU A 475 51.89 -10.84 -19.01
C LEU A 475 50.42 -10.51 -19.28
N PHE A 476 49.68 -11.41 -19.94
CA PHE A 476 48.28 -11.20 -20.29
C PHE A 476 47.37 -11.03 -19.06
N HIS A 477 47.66 -11.75 -17.96
CA HIS A 477 46.88 -11.65 -16.72
C HIS A 477 47.40 -10.62 -15.71
N SER A 478 48.48 -9.91 -16.02
CA SER A 478 49.01 -8.84 -15.17
C SER A 478 47.99 -7.74 -14.79
N PRO A 479 46.93 -7.42 -15.57
CA PRO A 479 45.90 -6.48 -15.11
C PRO A 479 45.19 -6.91 -13.81
N ALA A 480 45.13 -8.21 -13.50
CA ALA A 480 44.60 -8.70 -12.23
C ALA A 480 45.41 -8.21 -11.01
N LEU A 481 46.71 -7.94 -11.17
CA LEU A 481 47.57 -7.39 -10.12
C LEU A 481 47.31 -5.90 -9.83
N ILE A 482 46.58 -5.21 -10.72
CA ILE A 482 46.31 -3.77 -10.62
C ILE A 482 44.84 -3.51 -10.27
N LEU A 483 43.92 -4.20 -10.96
CA LEU A 483 42.49 -3.87 -10.96
C LEU A 483 41.70 -4.51 -9.80
N VAL A 484 42.26 -5.53 -9.14
CA VAL A 484 41.60 -6.24 -8.04
C VAL A 484 42.00 -5.63 -6.69
N ASN A 485 41.02 -5.30 -5.85
CA ASN A 485 41.23 -4.75 -4.50
C ASN A 485 40.20 -5.32 -3.51
N ILE A 486 40.50 -5.21 -2.22
CA ILE A 486 39.53 -5.46 -1.16
C ILE A 486 38.57 -4.28 -1.08
N ILE A 487 37.28 -4.56 -1.16
CA ILE A 487 36.19 -3.59 -1.00
C ILE A 487 35.26 -4.01 0.13
N GLU A 488 34.80 -3.02 0.88
CA GLU A 488 33.78 -3.19 1.91
C GLU A 488 32.40 -3.04 1.27
N ILE A 489 31.58 -4.09 1.36
CA ILE A 489 30.23 -4.08 0.74
C ILE A 489 29.18 -3.65 1.77
N ILE A 490 29.37 -4.01 3.04
CA ILE A 490 28.51 -3.74 4.20
C ILE A 490 29.46 -3.56 5.40
N PRO A 491 29.12 -2.76 6.43
CA PRO A 491 29.98 -2.58 7.60
C PRO A 491 30.56 -3.90 8.14
N ASN A 492 31.89 -4.00 8.18
CA ASN A 492 32.67 -5.17 8.61
C ASN A 492 32.63 -6.41 7.68
N TYR A 493 32.19 -6.25 6.43
CA TYR A 493 32.20 -7.31 5.42
C TYR A 493 33.03 -6.93 4.19
N TYR A 494 34.20 -7.55 4.10
CA TYR A 494 35.20 -7.29 3.06
C TYR A 494 35.22 -8.40 2.01
N VAL A 495 35.31 -8.02 0.74
CA VAL A 495 35.44 -8.97 -0.38
C VAL A 495 36.57 -8.50 -1.30
N CYS A 496 37.38 -9.46 -1.77
CA CYS A 496 38.38 -9.21 -2.81
C CYS A 496 37.67 -9.19 -4.18
N TYR A 497 37.59 -8.03 -4.83
CA TYR A 497 36.80 -7.86 -6.07
C TYR A 497 37.33 -6.70 -6.95
N SER A 498 37.02 -6.73 -8.25
CA SER A 498 37.34 -5.65 -9.19
C SER A 498 36.06 -5.04 -9.75
N ASN A 499 35.83 -3.75 -9.48
CA ASN A 499 34.62 -3.03 -9.91
C ASN A 499 34.77 -2.33 -11.26
N SER A 500 35.83 -2.64 -12.03
CA SER A 500 36.00 -2.04 -13.35
C SER A 500 35.26 -2.84 -14.41
N ASN A 501 34.36 -2.16 -15.15
CA ASN A 501 33.64 -2.75 -16.28
C ASN A 501 34.59 -3.41 -17.30
N GLY A 502 35.80 -2.85 -17.45
CA GLY A 502 36.86 -3.43 -18.30
C GLY A 502 37.36 -4.80 -17.82
N TYR A 503 37.53 -5.00 -16.50
CA TYR A 503 37.97 -6.30 -15.96
C TYR A 503 36.85 -7.35 -15.98
N LEU A 504 35.59 -6.92 -15.81
CA LEU A 504 34.42 -7.79 -15.96
C LEU A 504 34.25 -8.27 -17.41
N ALA A 505 34.47 -7.40 -18.40
CA ALA A 505 34.50 -7.77 -19.81
C ALA A 505 35.66 -8.73 -20.11
N PHE A 506 36.85 -8.47 -19.56
CA PHE A 506 38.02 -9.33 -19.71
C PHE A 506 37.80 -10.75 -19.14
N THR A 507 37.25 -10.87 -17.93
CA THR A 507 36.93 -12.17 -17.30
C THR A 507 35.83 -12.93 -18.05
N SER A 508 34.82 -12.23 -18.58
CA SER A 508 33.78 -12.83 -19.41
C SER A 508 34.33 -13.37 -20.74
N TYR A 509 35.22 -12.61 -21.40
CA TYR A 509 35.92 -13.07 -22.60
C TYR A 509 36.83 -14.27 -22.31
N TYR A 510 37.53 -14.25 -21.18
CA TYR A 510 38.37 -15.33 -20.71
C TYR A 510 37.58 -16.65 -20.58
N GLU A 511 36.45 -16.64 -19.88
CA GLU A 511 35.62 -17.85 -19.70
C GLU A 511 35.08 -18.37 -21.04
N LEU A 512 34.72 -17.47 -21.96
CA LEU A 512 34.27 -17.84 -23.30
C LEU A 512 35.38 -18.54 -24.11
N VAL A 513 36.60 -18.00 -24.10
CA VAL A 513 37.77 -18.60 -24.75
C VAL A 513 38.07 -19.97 -24.16
N LYS A 514 38.05 -20.09 -22.83
CA LYS A 514 38.33 -21.33 -22.11
C LYS A 514 37.31 -22.44 -22.42
N ALA A 515 36.03 -22.07 -22.52
CA ALA A 515 34.95 -23.02 -22.70
C ALA A 515 34.71 -23.43 -24.14
N ILE A 516 35.00 -22.55 -25.11
CA ILE A 516 34.67 -22.80 -26.52
C ILE A 516 35.94 -22.99 -27.35
N LEU A 517 36.83 -22.00 -27.37
CA LEU A 517 37.97 -22.00 -28.28
C LEU A 517 38.95 -23.15 -27.97
N ILE A 518 39.28 -23.33 -26.69
CA ILE A 518 40.23 -24.35 -26.24
C ILE A 518 39.74 -25.77 -26.60
N PRO A 519 38.54 -26.22 -26.18
CA PRO A 519 38.00 -27.52 -26.59
C PRO A 519 37.94 -27.71 -28.10
N THR A 520 37.53 -26.67 -28.84
CA THR A 520 37.41 -26.75 -30.30
C THR A 520 38.76 -27.03 -30.95
N LEU A 521 39.81 -26.31 -30.56
CA LEU A 521 41.17 -26.54 -31.07
C LEU A 521 41.69 -27.94 -30.73
N MET A 522 41.43 -28.43 -29.52
CA MET A 522 41.83 -29.78 -29.11
C MET A 522 41.12 -30.85 -29.93
N ILE A 523 39.80 -30.72 -30.10
CA ILE A 523 38.98 -31.64 -30.91
C ILE A 523 39.49 -31.67 -32.36
N ILE A 524 39.77 -30.50 -32.95
CA ILE A 524 40.30 -30.40 -34.32
C ILE A 524 41.65 -31.13 -34.42
N CYS A 525 42.58 -30.90 -33.49
CA CYS A 525 43.89 -31.56 -33.48
C CYS A 525 43.76 -33.08 -33.35
N GLU A 526 42.82 -33.58 -32.53
CA GLU A 526 42.59 -35.01 -32.36
C GLU A 526 41.95 -35.66 -33.59
N ILE A 527 40.96 -35.02 -34.22
CA ILE A 527 40.35 -35.51 -35.47
C ILE A 527 41.44 -35.65 -36.54
N CYS A 528 42.31 -34.65 -36.67
CA CYS A 528 43.46 -34.69 -37.57
C CYS A 528 44.44 -35.83 -37.22
N THR A 529 44.74 -36.03 -35.94
CA THR A 529 45.61 -37.10 -35.44
C THR A 529 45.04 -38.50 -35.74
N ILE A 530 43.74 -38.71 -35.48
CA ILE A 530 43.04 -39.97 -35.78
C ILE A 530 43.03 -40.24 -37.29
N LYS A 531 42.73 -39.23 -38.11
CA LYS A 531 42.74 -39.33 -39.57
C LYS A 531 44.14 -39.69 -40.09
N ASN A 532 45.18 -39.08 -39.54
CA ASN A 532 46.57 -39.41 -39.86
C ASN A 532 46.90 -40.87 -39.53
N ILE A 533 46.48 -41.37 -38.36
CA ILE A 533 46.72 -42.76 -37.92
C ILE A 533 45.92 -43.77 -38.74
N GLN A 534 44.62 -43.59 -38.94
CA GLN A 534 43.77 -44.49 -39.73
C GLN A 534 44.28 -44.62 -41.16
N SER A 535 44.71 -43.50 -41.74
CA SER A 535 45.23 -43.45 -43.10
C SER A 535 46.64 -44.07 -43.22
N SER A 536 47.36 -44.27 -42.10
CA SER A 536 48.65 -44.97 -42.05
C SER A 536 48.52 -46.50 -41.96
N HIS A 537 47.36 -47.02 -41.52
CA HIS A 537 47.06 -48.46 -41.50
C HIS A 537 46.94 -49.08 -42.91
N HIS A 538 46.78 -48.26 -43.95
CA HIS A 538 46.66 -48.69 -45.35
C HIS A 538 47.93 -48.43 -46.20
N ALA A 539 49.02 -47.90 -45.62
CA ALA A 539 50.25 -47.60 -46.35
C ALA A 539 51.43 -48.46 -45.84
N ARG A 540 51.95 -49.37 -46.69
CA ARG A 540 53.29 -49.96 -46.49
C ARG A 540 54.31 -48.82 -46.55
N VAL A 541 54.97 -48.51 -45.43
CA VAL A 541 56.13 -47.62 -45.45
C VAL A 541 57.35 -48.44 -45.88
N ILE A 542 57.78 -48.20 -47.12
CA ILE A 542 59.10 -48.55 -47.66
C ILE A 542 60.16 -47.75 -46.86
N PRO A 543 61.30 -48.34 -46.47
CA PRO A 543 62.32 -47.63 -45.71
C PRO A 543 63.09 -46.64 -46.60
N MET A 544 63.37 -45.45 -46.07
CA MET A 544 64.45 -44.59 -46.55
C MET A 544 65.57 -44.54 -45.50
N SER A 545 66.80 -44.50 -46.00
CA SER A 545 68.04 -44.92 -45.36
C SER A 545 68.65 -43.96 -44.33
N ASN A 546 69.40 -44.59 -43.41
CA ASN A 546 70.60 -44.15 -42.69
C ASN A 546 70.69 -42.70 -42.17
N THR A 547 70.20 -42.50 -40.94
CA THR A 547 71.04 -41.98 -39.82
C THR A 547 70.30 -42.13 -38.48
N VAL A 548 70.87 -43.01 -37.64
CA VAL A 548 70.79 -43.18 -36.17
C VAL A 548 69.65 -42.47 -35.40
N GLY A 549 68.74 -43.27 -34.80
CA GLY A 549 68.04 -42.88 -33.56
C GLY A 549 66.52 -43.10 -33.48
N SER A 550 66.05 -44.35 -33.61
CA SER A 550 64.67 -44.84 -33.37
C SER A 550 63.59 -44.51 -34.43
N THR A 551 63.35 -45.48 -35.30
CA THR A 551 62.12 -45.62 -36.10
C THR A 551 60.93 -45.87 -35.16
N LEU A 552 60.14 -44.82 -34.89
CA LEU A 552 58.89 -44.92 -34.14
C LEU A 552 57.79 -45.44 -35.05
N ASN A 553 57.46 -46.72 -34.86
CA ASN A 553 56.36 -47.40 -35.54
C ASN A 553 55.05 -47.09 -34.77
N PRO A 554 54.03 -46.43 -35.37
CA PRO A 554 52.79 -46.03 -34.68
C PRO A 554 51.99 -47.18 -34.04
N GLY A 555 52.36 -48.43 -34.32
CA GLY A 555 51.78 -49.64 -33.75
C GLY A 555 52.32 -50.07 -32.38
N ARG A 556 53.33 -49.42 -31.77
CA ARG A 556 53.81 -49.81 -30.43
C ARG A 556 52.78 -49.49 -29.35
N SER A 557 52.55 -50.42 -28.41
CA SER A 557 51.50 -50.29 -27.37
C SER A 557 51.60 -48.99 -26.55
N LYS A 558 52.81 -48.46 -26.40
CA LYS A 558 53.13 -47.24 -25.64
C LYS A 558 52.60 -45.96 -26.30
N ASP A 559 52.61 -45.84 -27.63
CA ASP A 559 52.11 -44.65 -28.32
C ASP A 559 50.58 -44.59 -28.31
N ARG A 560 49.92 -45.76 -28.40
CA ARG A 560 48.48 -45.93 -28.19
C ARG A 560 48.04 -45.60 -26.77
N GLN A 561 48.86 -45.94 -25.77
CA GLN A 561 48.59 -45.60 -24.39
C GLN A 561 48.57 -44.08 -24.19
N LEU A 562 49.56 -43.37 -24.75
CA LEU A 562 49.62 -41.91 -24.66
C LEU A 562 48.48 -41.22 -25.45
N ILE A 563 47.89 -41.86 -26.48
CA ILE A 563 46.69 -41.36 -27.17
C ILE A 563 45.45 -41.52 -26.29
N ARG A 564 45.28 -42.68 -25.66
CA ARG A 564 44.17 -42.92 -24.73
C ARG A 564 44.21 -41.97 -23.54
N MET A 565 45.39 -41.69 -23.00
CA MET A 565 45.56 -40.73 -21.90
C MET A 565 45.19 -39.30 -22.31
N LEU A 566 45.54 -38.88 -23.53
CA LEU A 566 45.18 -37.56 -24.05
C LEU A 566 43.67 -37.43 -24.26
N LEU A 567 43.01 -38.46 -24.82
CA LEU A 567 41.55 -38.49 -25.00
C LEU A 567 40.80 -38.44 -23.68
N ILE A 568 41.28 -39.13 -22.65
CA ILE A 568 40.70 -39.08 -21.30
C ILE A 568 40.82 -37.66 -20.72
N ASN A 569 42.01 -37.06 -20.79
CA ASN A 569 42.24 -35.70 -20.28
C ASN A 569 41.41 -34.64 -21.01
N ILE A 570 41.22 -34.79 -22.33
CA ILE A 570 40.34 -33.92 -23.13
C ILE A 570 38.88 -34.09 -22.72
N THR A 571 38.42 -35.33 -22.60
CA THR A 571 37.02 -35.63 -22.22
C THR A 571 36.70 -35.06 -20.84
N VAL A 572 37.61 -35.23 -19.88
CA VAL A 572 37.51 -34.64 -18.54
C VAL A 572 37.51 -33.11 -18.64
N TYR A 573 38.43 -32.52 -19.39
CA TYR A 573 38.49 -31.05 -19.55
C TYR A 573 37.18 -30.48 -20.12
N ILE A 574 36.59 -31.12 -21.14
CA ILE A 574 35.33 -30.69 -21.75
C ILE A 574 34.18 -30.78 -20.75
N ILE A 575 34.03 -31.92 -20.06
CA ILE A 575 32.93 -32.13 -19.10
C ILE A 575 32.96 -31.08 -17.98
N PHE A 576 34.15 -30.78 -17.45
CA PHE A 576 34.27 -29.87 -16.31
C PHE A 576 34.18 -28.38 -16.68
N ASN A 577 34.52 -27.98 -17.92
CA ASN A 577 34.54 -26.57 -18.31
C ASN A 577 33.34 -26.10 -19.17
N LEU A 578 32.56 -27.02 -19.76
CA LEU A 578 31.36 -26.61 -20.53
C LEU A 578 30.20 -26.14 -19.64
N MET A 579 30.04 -26.75 -18.46
CA MET A 579 28.98 -26.45 -17.49
C MET A 579 29.08 -25.02 -16.91
N PRO A 580 30.24 -24.58 -16.38
CA PRO A 580 30.39 -23.22 -15.83
C PRO A 580 30.13 -22.10 -16.85
N ALA A 581 30.48 -22.31 -18.12
CA ALA A 581 30.36 -21.31 -19.18
C ALA A 581 28.92 -20.94 -19.56
N VAL A 582 27.97 -21.85 -19.31
CA VAL A 582 26.53 -21.60 -19.49
C VAL A 582 25.93 -20.95 -18.23
N VAL A 583 26.45 -21.31 -17.06
CA VAL A 583 25.91 -20.89 -15.76
C VAL A 583 26.35 -19.48 -15.37
N TYR A 584 27.60 -19.07 -15.66
CA TYR A 584 28.15 -17.78 -15.24
C TYR A 584 27.46 -16.56 -15.88
N PRO A 585 27.18 -16.54 -17.20
CA PRO A 585 26.42 -15.45 -17.83
C PRO A 585 24.97 -15.38 -17.32
N TYR A 586 24.36 -16.53 -17.05
CA TYR A 586 23.01 -16.63 -16.47
C TYR A 586 22.96 -16.01 -15.07
N LEU A 587 23.94 -16.29 -14.21
CA LEU A 587 24.02 -15.72 -12.86
C LEU A 587 24.22 -14.20 -12.85
N GLN A 588 24.98 -13.64 -13.81
CA GLN A 588 25.14 -12.19 -13.97
C GLN A 588 23.82 -11.50 -14.37
N ILE A 589 23.05 -12.11 -15.28
CA ILE A 589 21.72 -11.62 -15.68
C ILE A 589 20.76 -11.65 -14.49
N VAL A 590 20.76 -12.73 -13.71
CA VAL A 590 19.95 -12.85 -12.49
C VAL A 590 20.33 -11.81 -11.43
N GLN A 591 21.62 -11.51 -11.25
CA GLN A 591 22.07 -10.44 -10.33
C GLN A 591 21.62 -9.04 -10.78
N TYR A 592 21.63 -8.74 -12.08
CA TYR A 592 21.09 -7.48 -12.60
C TYR A 592 19.56 -7.36 -12.36
N GLN A 593 18.82 -8.46 -12.55
CA GLN A 593 17.38 -8.53 -12.25
C GLN A 593 17.06 -8.37 -10.76
N SER A 594 17.91 -8.86 -9.87
CA SER A 594 17.73 -8.69 -8.41
C SER A 594 17.86 -7.23 -7.96
N ARG A 595 18.75 -6.44 -8.59
CA ARG A 595 18.91 -5.00 -8.32
C ARG A 595 17.71 -4.18 -8.79
N SER A 596 17.14 -4.50 -9.95
CA SER A 596 15.96 -3.79 -10.46
C SER A 596 14.68 -4.09 -9.66
N LEU A 597 14.52 -5.33 -9.18
CA LEU A 597 13.41 -5.72 -8.31
C LEU A 597 13.47 -5.01 -6.94
N ALA A 598 14.65 -4.96 -6.33
CA ALA A 598 14.85 -4.23 -5.07
C ALA A 598 14.58 -2.72 -5.23
N GLN A 599 15.00 -2.13 -6.35
CA GLN A 599 14.71 -0.73 -6.65
C GLN A 599 13.21 -0.48 -6.86
N SER A 600 12.50 -1.39 -7.54
CA SER A 600 11.05 -1.29 -7.73
C SER A 600 10.28 -1.39 -6.41
N GLN A 601 10.69 -2.30 -5.52
CA GLN A 601 10.09 -2.45 -4.18
C GLN A 601 10.33 -1.21 -3.31
N MET A 602 11.55 -0.66 -3.34
CA MET A 602 11.87 0.60 -2.66
C MET A 602 11.01 1.74 -3.20
N ASN A 603 10.86 1.87 -4.52
CA ASN A 603 10.04 2.90 -5.13
C ASN A 603 8.56 2.76 -4.71
N SER A 604 8.01 1.54 -4.69
CA SER A 604 6.63 1.30 -4.25
C SER A 604 6.40 1.66 -2.78
N PHE A 605 7.34 1.33 -1.90
CA PHE A 605 7.31 1.73 -0.50
C PHE A 605 7.34 3.26 -0.35
N LEU A 606 8.29 3.91 -1.01
CA LEU A 606 8.42 5.37 -0.98
C LEU A 606 7.18 6.08 -1.52
N THR A 607 6.59 5.57 -2.61
CA THR A 607 5.32 6.10 -3.13
C THR A 607 4.21 5.95 -2.10
N THR A 608 4.07 4.77 -1.48
CA THR A 608 3.03 4.53 -0.47
C THR A 608 3.18 5.43 0.76
N GLU A 609 4.40 5.59 1.28
CA GLU A 609 4.64 6.49 2.41
C GLU A 609 4.44 7.96 2.04
N SER A 610 4.88 8.37 0.85
CA SER A 610 4.66 9.72 0.33
C SER A 610 3.17 10.02 0.18
N GLU A 611 2.42 9.06 -0.36
CA GLU A 611 0.98 9.15 -0.51
C GLU A 611 0.23 9.17 0.83
N ARG A 612 0.65 8.34 1.80
CA ARG A 612 0.09 8.33 3.17
C ARG A 612 0.32 9.68 3.85
N MET A 613 1.55 10.19 3.83
CA MET A 613 1.91 11.52 4.34
C MET A 613 1.06 12.61 3.70
N SER A 614 0.87 12.53 2.37
CA SER A 614 0.06 13.51 1.61
C SER A 614 -1.42 13.50 2.01
N ARG A 615 -1.92 12.40 2.59
CA ARG A 615 -3.33 12.20 2.97
C ARG A 615 -3.56 12.14 4.49
N GLU A 616 -2.56 12.50 5.29
CA GLU A 616 -2.62 12.41 6.75
C GLU A 616 -3.62 13.39 7.38
N ASN A 617 -3.77 14.58 6.79
CA ASN A 617 -4.69 15.62 7.28
C ASN A 617 -6.09 15.45 6.70
N ILE A 618 -7.09 15.36 7.59
CA ILE A 618 -8.50 15.52 7.23
C ILE A 618 -8.90 17.00 7.26
N PRO A 619 -10.01 17.41 6.61
CA PRO A 619 -10.52 18.76 6.76
C PRO A 619 -10.70 19.14 8.24
N GLU A 620 -10.29 20.35 8.62
CA GLU A 620 -10.56 20.85 9.97
C GLU A 620 -12.06 21.17 10.15
N ARG A 621 -12.48 21.35 11.40
CA ARG A 621 -13.85 21.81 11.69
C ARG A 621 -14.03 23.25 11.20
N ILE A 622 -15.19 23.57 10.62
CA ILE A 622 -15.46 24.92 10.08
C ILE A 622 -15.34 26.01 11.15
N VAL A 623 -15.77 25.70 12.36
CA VAL A 623 -15.59 26.46 13.60
C VAL A 623 -15.12 25.48 14.67
N HIS A 624 -14.51 25.97 15.75
CA HIS A 624 -13.95 25.12 16.80
C HIS A 624 -12.85 24.17 16.31
N ALA A 625 -12.08 24.58 15.29
CA ALA A 625 -11.00 23.79 14.70
C ALA A 625 -9.89 23.51 15.70
N LYS A 626 -9.29 24.55 16.30
CA LYS A 626 -8.30 24.37 17.37
C LYS A 626 -8.96 23.85 18.65
N GLY A 627 -8.54 22.67 19.11
CA GLY A 627 -9.04 22.09 20.35
C GLY A 627 -8.18 20.96 20.91
N ILE A 628 -8.40 20.69 22.20
CA ILE A 628 -7.83 19.57 22.96
C ILE A 628 -8.99 18.83 23.62
N GLY A 629 -8.83 17.53 23.86
CA GLY A 629 -9.81 16.78 24.63
C GLY A 629 -9.16 15.84 25.62
N ALA A 630 -9.99 15.36 26.53
CA ALA A 630 -9.64 14.39 27.54
C ALA A 630 -10.84 13.50 27.82
N PHE A 631 -10.54 12.31 28.30
CA PHE A 631 -11.52 11.33 28.70
C PHE A 631 -11.80 11.42 30.21
N GLY A 632 -12.96 10.91 30.61
CA GLY A 632 -13.42 11.03 31.98
C GLY A 632 -14.63 10.17 32.32
N VAL A 633 -15.29 10.56 33.40
CA VAL A 633 -16.53 9.96 33.90
C VAL A 633 -17.51 11.06 34.31
N PHE A 634 -18.77 10.91 33.91
CA PHE A 634 -19.92 11.61 34.48
C PHE A 634 -20.61 10.70 35.49
N GLU A 635 -20.90 11.21 36.68
CA GLU A 635 -21.63 10.49 37.73
C GLU A 635 -22.90 11.25 38.08
N ALA A 636 -24.06 10.61 37.96
CA ALA A 636 -25.33 11.18 38.41
C ALA A 636 -25.41 11.13 39.94
N THR A 637 -25.50 12.28 40.60
CA THR A 637 -25.40 12.39 42.07
C THR A 637 -26.73 12.74 42.74
N ASN A 638 -27.68 13.28 41.98
CA ASN A 638 -28.94 13.80 42.51
C ASN A 638 -30.10 13.31 41.65
N ASP A 639 -31.19 12.94 42.31
CA ASP A 639 -32.38 12.45 41.64
C ASP A 639 -33.11 13.59 40.91
N ILE A 640 -33.41 13.35 39.64
CA ILE A 640 -34.21 14.21 38.75
C ILE A 640 -35.29 13.42 38.00
N SER A 641 -35.65 12.24 38.50
CA SER A 641 -36.65 11.35 37.90
C SER A 641 -38.06 11.96 37.79
N ASP A 642 -38.34 13.00 38.57
CA ASP A 642 -39.57 13.80 38.50
C ASP A 642 -39.70 14.59 37.18
N ILE A 643 -38.60 14.87 36.49
CA ILE A 643 -38.59 15.66 35.25
C ILE A 643 -37.91 14.99 34.06
N CYS A 644 -37.06 13.97 34.24
CA CYS A 644 -36.38 13.29 33.14
C CYS A 644 -36.29 11.77 33.35
N LYS A 645 -36.64 11.01 32.31
CA LYS A 645 -36.57 9.53 32.30
C LYS A 645 -35.26 8.92 31.82
N ALA A 646 -34.28 9.73 31.38
CA ALA A 646 -33.04 9.23 30.79
C ALA A 646 -32.20 8.45 31.81
N LYS A 647 -31.74 7.23 31.48
CA LYS A 647 -30.99 6.36 32.41
C LYS A 647 -29.65 6.93 32.85
N VAL A 648 -29.05 7.80 32.04
CA VAL A 648 -27.81 8.53 32.37
C VAL A 648 -27.94 9.37 33.66
N PHE A 649 -29.17 9.74 34.05
CA PHE A 649 -29.46 10.50 35.27
C PHE A 649 -29.92 9.65 36.46
N LYS A 650 -29.99 8.33 36.33
CA LYS A 650 -30.22 7.46 37.48
C LYS A 650 -29.08 7.63 38.48
N VAL A 651 -29.40 7.98 39.73
CA VAL A 651 -28.39 8.24 40.77
C VAL A 651 -27.45 7.05 40.93
N GLY A 652 -26.15 7.34 40.98
CA GLY A 652 -25.06 6.36 41.06
C GLY A 652 -24.58 5.83 39.72
N THR A 653 -25.28 6.11 38.61
CA THR A 653 -24.80 5.74 37.27
C THR A 653 -23.52 6.50 36.95
N LYS A 654 -22.48 5.75 36.56
CA LYS A 654 -21.20 6.27 36.07
C LYS A 654 -21.10 6.04 34.57
N THR A 655 -20.98 7.12 33.83
CA THR A 655 -20.97 7.12 32.37
C THR A 655 -19.61 7.60 31.88
N ARG A 656 -18.97 6.78 31.04
CA ARG A 656 -17.74 7.16 30.35
C ARG A 656 -17.99 8.42 29.51
N VAL A 657 -17.03 9.35 29.50
CA VAL A 657 -17.13 10.55 28.66
C VAL A 657 -15.86 10.81 27.84
N LEU A 658 -16.06 11.48 26.71
CA LEU A 658 -15.03 12.25 26.01
C LEU A 658 -15.44 13.71 26.02
N THR A 659 -14.55 14.58 26.50
CA THR A 659 -14.76 16.03 26.46
C THR A 659 -13.75 16.67 25.53
N ARG A 660 -14.21 17.56 24.65
CA ARG A 660 -13.37 18.39 23.78
C ARG A 660 -13.60 19.86 24.05
N PHE A 661 -12.51 20.54 24.40
CA PHE A 661 -12.43 21.99 24.52
C PHE A 661 -11.88 22.61 23.24
N SER A 662 -12.28 23.84 22.94
CA SER A 662 -11.86 24.50 21.70
C SER A 662 -11.94 26.02 21.78
N ILE A 663 -11.21 26.67 20.87
CA ILE A 663 -11.41 28.08 20.50
C ILE A 663 -12.70 28.19 19.66
N GLY A 664 -13.32 29.36 19.59
CA GLY A 664 -14.64 29.55 18.97
C GLY A 664 -14.66 29.44 17.45
N ALA A 665 -14.28 30.51 16.74
CA ALA A 665 -14.56 30.66 15.31
C ALA A 665 -13.34 30.46 14.38
N ASP A 666 -12.12 30.57 14.91
CA ASP A 666 -10.90 30.50 14.11
C ASP A 666 -10.53 29.06 13.69
N GLY A 667 -9.59 28.94 12.75
CA GLY A 667 -9.05 27.67 12.25
C GLY A 667 -8.19 26.91 13.27
N SER A 668 -7.41 25.93 12.83
CA SER A 668 -6.54 25.12 13.70
C SER A 668 -5.22 25.80 14.11
N GLY A 669 -4.89 26.96 13.51
CA GLY A 669 -3.66 27.71 13.76
C GLY A 669 -3.58 28.75 14.90
N PRO A 670 -4.67 29.31 15.48
CA PRO A 670 -4.56 30.36 16.50
C PRO A 670 -3.97 29.85 17.82
N ALA A 671 -3.48 30.79 18.64
CA ALA A 671 -3.05 30.50 20.00
C ALA A 671 -4.24 30.34 20.97
N ASP A 672 -4.06 29.51 21.99
CA ASP A 672 -5.05 29.16 23.01
C ASP A 672 -5.61 30.36 23.81
N THR A 673 -4.80 31.40 24.02
CA THR A 673 -5.11 32.54 24.90
C THR A 673 -5.72 33.75 24.17
N ILE A 674 -6.17 33.59 22.92
CA ILE A 674 -6.89 34.66 22.22
C ILE A 674 -8.23 35.00 22.90
N ARG A 675 -8.72 36.22 22.71
CA ARG A 675 -10.01 36.66 23.26
C ARG A 675 -11.16 36.13 22.43
N GLU A 676 -11.86 35.11 22.94
CA GLU A 676 -12.95 34.45 22.22
C GLU A 676 -13.82 33.59 23.16
N ALA A 677 -14.98 33.15 22.70
CA ALA A 677 -15.70 32.08 23.39
C ALA A 677 -14.92 30.76 23.29
N ARG A 678 -14.93 29.97 24.37
CA ARG A 678 -14.44 28.59 24.37
C ARG A 678 -15.57 27.60 24.17
N GLY A 679 -15.42 26.64 23.26
CA GLY A 679 -16.30 25.48 23.15
C GLY A 679 -15.97 24.43 24.20
N PHE A 680 -16.98 23.73 24.68
CA PHE A 680 -16.90 22.68 25.71
C PHE A 680 -17.91 21.58 25.36
N ALA A 681 -17.54 20.68 24.45
CA ALA A 681 -18.39 19.59 24.00
C ALA A 681 -18.14 18.32 24.82
N ILE A 682 -19.20 17.66 25.29
CA ILE A 682 -19.12 16.44 26.08
C ILE A 682 -19.90 15.35 25.36
N LYS A 683 -19.25 14.22 25.11
CA LYS A 683 -19.85 12.99 24.59
C LYS A 683 -19.95 12.00 25.73
N MET A 684 -21.16 11.54 26.04
CA MET A 684 -21.43 10.54 27.06
C MET A 684 -21.83 9.23 26.40
N TYR A 685 -21.11 8.16 26.72
CA TYR A 685 -21.37 6.81 26.19
C TYR A 685 -22.37 6.11 27.10
N THR A 686 -23.66 6.38 26.92
CA THR A 686 -24.74 5.86 27.77
C THR A 686 -25.22 4.49 27.29
N ASP A 687 -25.91 3.74 28.15
CA ASP A 687 -26.54 2.46 27.78
C ASP A 687 -27.71 2.63 26.78
N GLU A 688 -28.18 3.85 26.57
CA GLU A 688 -29.30 4.19 25.68
C GLU A 688 -28.83 4.93 24.41
N GLY A 689 -27.54 4.79 24.07
CA GLY A 689 -26.89 5.49 22.97
C GLY A 689 -25.99 6.64 23.43
N ILE A 690 -25.42 7.36 22.47
CA ILE A 690 -24.58 8.52 22.78
C ILE A 690 -25.47 9.72 23.13
N TRP A 691 -25.09 10.44 24.19
CA TRP A 691 -25.57 11.79 24.46
C TRP A 691 -24.44 12.80 24.26
N ASP A 692 -24.62 13.73 23.32
CA ASP A 692 -23.67 14.84 23.15
C ASP A 692 -24.26 16.13 23.74
N LEU A 693 -23.67 16.62 24.82
CA LEU A 693 -23.96 17.93 25.38
C LEU A 693 -22.92 18.93 24.85
N VAL A 694 -23.27 19.63 23.76
CA VAL A 694 -22.37 20.56 23.06
C VAL A 694 -22.51 21.97 23.63
N THR A 695 -21.71 22.28 24.66
CA THR A 695 -21.76 23.54 25.40
C THR A 695 -20.73 24.57 24.95
N ILE A 696 -20.91 25.81 25.41
CA ILE A 696 -19.96 26.91 25.25
C ILE A 696 -19.72 27.60 26.59
N SER A 697 -18.59 28.28 26.75
CA SER A 697 -18.21 28.97 28.00
C SER A 697 -19.04 30.21 28.35
N SER A 698 -19.97 30.61 27.47
CA SER A 698 -20.92 31.70 27.69
C SER A 698 -22.36 31.16 27.74
N PRO A 699 -23.23 31.63 28.64
CA PRO A 699 -24.64 31.23 28.70
C PRO A 699 -25.49 31.74 27.54
N VAL A 700 -24.94 32.60 26.67
CA VAL A 700 -25.64 33.17 25.52
C VAL A 700 -24.80 33.03 24.24
N PHE A 701 -25.47 33.15 23.10
CA PHE A 701 -24.82 33.21 21.78
C PHE A 701 -25.02 34.59 21.13
N TYR A 702 -24.35 34.84 20.00
CA TYR A 702 -24.38 36.13 19.32
C TYR A 702 -25.73 36.46 18.66
N ILE A 703 -26.44 35.44 18.17
CA ILE A 703 -27.59 35.63 17.29
C ILE A 703 -28.74 34.73 17.73
N ARG A 704 -29.98 35.18 17.50
CA ARG A 704 -31.19 34.34 17.66
C ARG A 704 -31.74 33.87 16.31
N ASN A 705 -31.43 34.59 15.23
CA ASN A 705 -31.86 34.22 13.89
C ASN A 705 -30.80 33.35 13.19
N PRO A 706 -31.12 32.08 12.83
CA PRO A 706 -30.15 31.17 12.21
C PRO A 706 -29.65 31.61 10.83
N ILE A 707 -30.40 32.43 10.10
CA ILE A 707 -30.01 32.93 8.77
C ILE A 707 -28.74 33.79 8.86
N LEU A 708 -28.49 34.42 10.01
CA LEU A 708 -27.31 35.26 10.22
C LEU A 708 -26.04 34.47 10.55
N PHE A 709 -26.14 33.15 10.81
CA PHE A 709 -25.00 32.34 11.22
C PHE A 709 -23.86 32.30 10.19
N PRO A 710 -24.10 32.10 8.88
CA PRO A 710 -23.03 32.14 7.88
C PRO A 710 -22.32 33.50 7.82
N ALA A 711 -23.08 34.59 7.94
CA ALA A 711 -22.55 35.95 7.93
C ALA A 711 -21.71 36.23 9.19
N LEU A 712 -22.17 35.82 10.36
CA LEU A 712 -21.40 35.89 11.62
C LEU A 712 -20.09 35.07 11.51
N ALA A 713 -20.19 33.83 11.05
CA ALA A 713 -19.03 32.95 10.90
C ALA A 713 -18.01 33.54 9.93
N ALA A 714 -18.46 34.09 8.80
CA ALA A 714 -17.60 34.79 7.85
C ALA A 714 -16.95 36.04 8.48
N ALA A 715 -17.71 36.83 9.25
CA ALA A 715 -17.23 38.04 9.90
C ALA A 715 -16.17 37.77 11.00
N GLN A 716 -16.19 36.58 11.59
CA GLN A 716 -15.17 36.14 12.56
C GLN A 716 -13.96 35.49 11.90
N LYS A 717 -14.05 35.04 10.65
CA LYS A 717 -12.96 34.41 9.91
C LYS A 717 -11.98 35.43 9.35
N ARG A 718 -10.91 34.91 8.75
CA ARG A 718 -9.93 35.72 8.01
C ARG A 718 -10.61 36.29 6.75
N ASN A 719 -10.33 37.55 6.46
CA ASN A 719 -10.76 38.21 5.23
C ASN A 719 -10.23 37.41 4.03
N ALA A 720 -11.10 37.11 3.07
CA ALA A 720 -10.78 36.25 1.94
C ALA A 720 -9.69 36.83 1.01
N GLN A 721 -9.55 38.15 0.95
CA GLN A 721 -8.56 38.83 0.13
C GLN A 721 -7.19 38.86 0.81
N THR A 722 -7.14 39.18 2.11
CA THR A 722 -5.87 39.40 2.83
C THR A 722 -5.42 38.21 3.65
N ASN A 723 -6.29 37.23 3.87
CA ASN A 723 -6.11 36.11 4.80
C ASN A 723 -5.73 36.54 6.23
N MET A 724 -6.13 37.76 6.63
CA MET A 724 -5.93 38.33 7.96
C MET A 724 -7.26 38.55 8.67
N LYS A 725 -7.25 38.63 10.00
CA LYS A 725 -8.43 39.09 10.75
C LYS A 725 -8.71 40.55 10.40
N ASP A 726 -9.96 40.87 10.13
CA ASP A 726 -10.39 42.21 9.76
C ASP A 726 -11.42 42.75 10.76
N PRO A 727 -10.99 43.64 11.67
CA PRO A 727 -11.87 44.26 12.64
C PRO A 727 -13.02 45.04 12.00
N ASN A 728 -12.86 45.59 10.80
CA ASN A 728 -13.95 46.31 10.12
C ASN A 728 -15.10 45.36 9.79
N ILE A 729 -14.83 44.17 9.25
CA ILE A 729 -15.88 43.19 8.90
C ILE A 729 -16.60 42.73 10.16
N PHE A 730 -15.84 42.38 11.21
CA PHE A 730 -16.41 41.93 12.48
C PHE A 730 -17.31 43.01 13.09
N TRP A 731 -16.78 44.21 13.32
CA TRP A 731 -17.54 45.29 13.95
C TRP A 731 -18.67 45.83 13.06
N ASN A 732 -18.53 45.75 11.73
CA ASN A 732 -19.64 46.07 10.82
C ASN A 732 -20.81 45.10 11.03
N PHE A 733 -20.55 43.79 11.13
CA PHE A 733 -21.61 42.81 11.44
C PHE A 733 -22.25 43.12 12.81
N ILE A 734 -21.45 43.34 13.85
CA ILE A 734 -21.95 43.66 15.20
C ILE A 734 -22.83 44.93 15.19
N SER A 735 -22.36 46.01 14.54
CA SER A 735 -23.04 47.31 14.52
C SER A 735 -24.42 47.28 13.83
N ASN A 736 -24.66 46.30 12.96
CA ASN A 736 -25.93 46.12 12.25
C ASN A 736 -26.86 45.11 12.93
N ASN A 737 -26.41 44.45 14.00
CA ASN A 737 -27.17 43.38 14.66
C ASN A 737 -27.17 43.59 16.19
N PRO A 738 -28.13 44.36 16.74
CA PRO A 738 -28.22 44.65 18.18
C PRO A 738 -28.27 43.40 19.06
N GLU A 739 -28.81 42.29 18.55
CA GLU A 739 -28.88 41.01 19.26
C GLU A 739 -27.53 40.46 19.75
N THR A 740 -26.45 40.90 19.12
CA THR A 740 -25.08 40.48 19.41
C THR A 740 -24.50 41.11 20.68
N VAL A 741 -25.08 42.21 21.16
CA VAL A 741 -24.50 43.04 22.24
C VAL A 741 -24.21 42.22 23.49
N HIS A 742 -25.09 41.29 23.87
CA HIS A 742 -24.91 40.49 25.08
C HIS A 742 -23.68 39.58 25.04
N GLN A 743 -23.45 38.92 23.92
CA GLN A 743 -22.27 38.10 23.74
C GLN A 743 -21.01 38.95 23.57
N VAL A 744 -21.11 40.10 22.89
CA VAL A 744 -19.98 41.04 22.70
C VAL A 744 -19.45 41.54 24.06
N VAL A 745 -20.32 41.97 24.97
CA VAL A 745 -19.87 42.44 26.30
C VAL A 745 -19.29 41.31 27.14
N MET A 746 -19.82 40.09 27.01
CA MET A 746 -19.32 38.91 27.72
C MET A 746 -17.90 38.53 27.26
N ILE A 747 -17.66 38.45 25.95
CA ILE A 747 -16.34 38.08 25.41
C ILE A 747 -15.29 39.18 25.59
N ASN A 748 -15.71 40.45 25.60
CA ASN A 748 -14.79 41.56 25.89
C ASN A 748 -14.53 41.79 27.38
N SER A 749 -15.27 41.12 28.27
CA SER A 749 -14.92 41.03 29.70
C SER A 749 -13.77 40.05 29.93
N ASP A 750 -13.33 39.88 31.17
CA ASP A 750 -12.27 38.92 31.49
C ASP A 750 -12.65 37.47 31.12
N ARG A 751 -13.96 37.15 31.03
CA ARG A 751 -14.45 35.82 30.63
C ARG A 751 -14.02 35.38 29.22
N GLY A 752 -13.60 36.29 28.35
CA GLY A 752 -13.12 35.95 27.00
C GLY A 752 -11.69 35.41 26.93
N VAL A 753 -10.93 35.47 28.02
CA VAL A 753 -9.54 35.02 28.10
C VAL A 753 -9.31 34.15 29.35
N PRO A 754 -9.95 32.97 29.44
CA PRO A 754 -9.77 32.08 30.58
C PRO A 754 -8.32 31.65 30.73
N GLU A 755 -7.87 31.46 31.97
CA GLU A 755 -6.50 30.99 32.28
C GLU A 755 -6.27 29.57 31.79
N SER A 756 -7.29 28.72 31.85
CA SER A 756 -7.26 27.36 31.33
C SER A 756 -8.68 26.88 31.03
N PHE A 757 -8.80 25.86 30.17
CA PHE A 757 -10.03 25.11 29.99
C PHE A 757 -10.54 24.46 31.29
N ARG A 758 -9.69 24.29 32.31
CA ARG A 758 -10.10 23.75 33.63
C ARG A 758 -10.90 24.75 34.47
N PHE A 759 -10.81 26.04 34.17
CA PHE A 759 -11.39 27.15 34.96
C PHE A 759 -12.56 27.86 34.25
N ILE A 760 -13.23 27.18 33.33
CA ILE A 760 -14.43 27.69 32.64
C ILE A 760 -15.67 26.94 33.10
N ASN A 761 -16.82 27.61 33.04
CA ASN A 761 -18.11 26.93 33.02
C ASN A 761 -18.43 26.45 31.58
N GLY A 762 -19.34 25.50 31.46
CA GLY A 762 -19.98 25.13 30.20
C GLY A 762 -21.48 25.38 30.28
N TYR A 763 -22.06 26.00 29.26
CA TYR A 763 -23.49 26.29 29.19
C TYR A 763 -24.07 25.68 27.92
N GLY A 764 -25.17 24.94 28.05
CA GLY A 764 -25.92 24.46 26.89
C GLY A 764 -26.48 25.59 26.03
N SER A 765 -26.65 26.78 26.64
CA SER A 765 -27.18 28.05 26.11
C SER A 765 -28.63 27.97 25.62
N HIS A 766 -28.93 26.96 24.82
CA HIS A 766 -30.27 26.58 24.40
C HIS A 766 -31.14 26.14 25.57
N THR A 767 -32.44 26.35 25.40
CA THR A 767 -33.48 25.65 26.13
C THR A 767 -33.70 24.28 25.49
N PHE A 768 -33.82 23.22 26.28
CA PHE A 768 -34.16 21.86 25.86
C PHE A 768 -35.47 21.45 26.52
N LYS A 769 -36.09 20.38 26.02
CA LYS A 769 -37.26 19.75 26.64
C LYS A 769 -36.81 18.52 27.41
N MET A 770 -37.25 18.38 28.66
CA MET A 770 -37.09 17.14 29.43
C MET A 770 -38.44 16.51 29.68
N ILE A 771 -38.49 15.18 29.61
CA ILE A 771 -39.71 14.39 29.74
C ILE A 771 -39.52 13.33 30.81
N ASN A 772 -40.44 13.28 31.78
CA ASN A 772 -40.42 12.29 32.85
C ASN A 772 -41.09 10.97 32.43
N SER A 773 -41.17 9.99 33.36
CA SER A 773 -41.78 8.68 33.10
C SER A 773 -43.29 8.73 32.86
N LYS A 774 -43.96 9.82 33.28
CA LYS A 774 -45.39 10.08 33.05
C LYS A 774 -45.67 10.82 31.72
N ASN A 775 -44.63 11.07 30.91
CA ASN A 775 -44.68 11.90 29.70
C ASN A 775 -45.09 13.37 29.95
N GLU A 776 -44.95 13.86 31.17
CA GLU A 776 -45.01 15.30 31.46
C GLU A 776 -43.66 15.92 31.09
N TYR A 777 -43.67 17.18 30.64
CA TYR A 777 -42.47 17.84 30.17
C TYR A 777 -42.23 19.21 30.79
N VAL A 778 -40.96 19.58 30.86
CA VAL A 778 -40.48 20.89 31.30
C VAL A 778 -39.38 21.39 30.37
N TRP A 779 -39.16 22.70 30.37
CA TRP A 779 -38.08 23.35 29.66
C TRP A 779 -36.85 23.48 30.56
N VAL A 780 -35.67 23.17 30.05
CA VAL A 780 -34.43 23.18 30.83
C VAL A 780 -33.27 23.85 30.11
N LYS A 781 -32.41 24.54 30.88
CA LYS A 781 -31.06 24.94 30.44
C LYS A 781 -30.01 24.18 31.24
N PHE A 782 -28.98 23.69 30.57
CA PHE A 782 -27.87 22.94 31.19
C PHE A 782 -26.70 23.84 31.56
N HIS A 783 -26.13 23.63 32.75
CA HIS A 783 -25.00 24.38 33.29
C HIS A 783 -23.96 23.44 33.91
N LEU A 784 -22.78 23.34 33.31
CA LEU A 784 -21.59 22.76 33.94
C LEU A 784 -20.84 23.86 34.68
N ARG A 785 -20.83 23.78 36.01
CA ARG A 785 -20.10 24.73 36.85
C ARG A 785 -18.76 24.15 37.26
N CYS A 786 -17.70 24.90 37.03
CA CYS A 786 -16.34 24.56 37.47
C CYS A 786 -16.29 24.44 39.00
N ASP A 787 -15.71 23.36 39.50
CA ASP A 787 -15.53 23.13 40.94
C ASP A 787 -14.26 23.81 41.48
N GLN A 788 -13.35 24.24 40.60
CA GLN A 788 -12.05 24.84 40.93
C GLN A 788 -12.06 26.38 40.92
N ASN A 789 -13.25 26.99 40.85
CA ASN A 789 -13.49 28.42 40.62
C ASN A 789 -13.05 28.92 39.23
N LEU A 790 -13.67 30.00 38.78
CA LEU A 790 -13.35 30.64 37.51
C LEU A 790 -12.06 31.45 37.63
N LYS A 791 -11.16 31.34 36.63
CA LYS A 791 -9.92 32.10 36.53
C LYS A 791 -9.70 32.60 35.12
N ASN A 792 -9.28 33.86 34.99
CA ASN A 792 -9.07 34.53 33.71
C ASN A 792 -7.73 35.26 33.72
N LEU A 793 -7.10 35.35 32.55
CA LEU A 793 -5.87 36.10 32.35
C LEU A 793 -6.17 37.60 32.22
N ASP A 794 -5.23 38.43 32.66
CA ASP A 794 -5.22 39.82 32.24
C ASP A 794 -4.79 39.93 30.76
N ALA A 795 -5.15 41.06 30.12
CA ALA A 795 -4.91 41.25 28.69
C ALA A 795 -3.42 41.28 28.31
N LYS A 796 -2.51 41.68 29.21
CA LYS A 796 -1.06 41.74 28.93
C LYS A 796 -0.48 40.32 28.94
N THR A 797 -0.81 39.53 29.96
CA THR A 797 -0.37 38.14 30.06
C THR A 797 -0.94 37.30 28.92
N ALA A 798 -2.23 37.47 28.60
CA ALA A 798 -2.83 36.77 27.46
C ALA A 798 -2.09 37.08 26.14
N LYS A 799 -1.76 38.36 25.88
CA LYS A 799 -1.01 38.79 24.70
C LYS A 799 0.41 38.20 24.63
N MET A 800 1.09 38.12 25.77
CA MET A 800 2.43 37.52 25.87
C MET A 800 2.40 36.02 25.53
N LEU A 801 1.45 35.27 26.13
CA LEU A 801 1.32 33.83 25.91
C LEU A 801 0.96 33.45 24.46
N ILE A 802 0.30 34.33 23.71
CA ILE A 802 0.04 34.10 22.28
C ILE A 802 1.36 33.88 21.51
N GLY A 803 2.41 34.63 21.85
CA GLY A 803 3.72 34.51 21.20
C GLY A 803 4.63 33.47 21.84
N GLU A 804 4.70 33.41 23.17
CA GLU A 804 5.65 32.56 23.88
C GLU A 804 5.19 31.10 23.98
N GLN A 805 3.89 30.86 24.19
CA GLN A 805 3.35 29.51 24.40
C GLN A 805 1.94 29.37 23.78
N PRO A 806 1.83 29.26 22.45
CA PRO A 806 0.53 29.26 21.76
C PRO A 806 -0.38 28.07 22.13
N GLY A 807 0.16 26.99 22.72
CA GLY A 807 -0.59 25.84 23.24
C GLY A 807 -0.72 25.80 24.77
N PHE A 808 -0.70 26.97 25.44
CA PHE A 808 -0.67 27.08 26.91
C PHE A 808 -1.78 26.31 27.62
N THR A 809 -3.05 26.52 27.22
CA THR A 809 -4.20 25.91 27.91
C THR A 809 -4.32 24.42 27.63
N ALA A 810 -3.91 23.98 26.44
CA ALA A 810 -3.81 22.59 26.07
C ALA A 810 -2.74 21.86 26.90
N ALA A 811 -1.57 22.47 27.07
CA ALA A 811 -0.52 21.94 27.92
C ALA A 811 -0.97 21.84 29.39
N ASP A 812 -1.62 22.88 29.93
CA ASP A 812 -2.15 22.86 31.30
C ASP A 812 -3.15 21.72 31.53
N LEU A 813 -4.13 21.52 30.64
CA LEU A 813 -5.11 20.44 30.78
C LEU A 813 -4.42 19.07 30.79
N SER A 814 -3.53 18.83 29.82
CA SER A 814 -2.82 17.55 29.68
C SER A 814 -1.95 17.27 30.90
N ASN A 815 -1.18 18.26 31.36
CA ASN A 815 -0.29 18.15 32.51
C ASN A 815 -1.06 17.93 33.81
N ALA A 816 -2.17 18.64 34.02
CA ALA A 816 -3.00 18.47 35.20
C ALA A 816 -3.52 17.04 35.33
N ILE A 817 -4.00 16.46 34.23
CA ILE A 817 -4.47 15.06 34.20
C ILE A 817 -3.31 14.09 34.43
N ALA A 818 -2.16 14.30 33.78
CA ALA A 818 -0.97 13.46 33.97
C ALA A 818 -0.48 13.47 35.43
N MET A 819 -0.59 14.61 36.10
CA MET A 819 -0.25 14.79 37.53
C MET A 819 -1.37 14.36 38.48
N LYS A 820 -2.44 13.73 37.99
CA LYS A 820 -3.62 13.31 38.77
C LYS A 820 -4.36 14.47 39.47
N ASN A 821 -4.15 15.71 39.01
CA ASN A 821 -4.92 16.89 39.41
C ASN A 821 -6.15 17.04 38.51
N PHE A 822 -7.08 16.10 38.65
CA PHE A 822 -8.23 15.94 37.76
C PHE A 822 -9.20 17.11 37.85
N PRO A 823 -9.47 17.84 36.75
CA PRO A 823 -10.49 18.86 36.75
C PRO A 823 -11.90 18.26 36.80
N SER A 824 -12.83 18.96 37.46
CA SER A 824 -14.22 18.52 37.56
C SER A 824 -15.24 19.65 37.44
N TRP A 825 -16.44 19.29 37.00
CA TRP A 825 -17.56 20.22 36.86
C TRP A 825 -18.83 19.58 37.40
N THR A 826 -19.60 20.33 38.16
CA THR A 826 -20.94 19.91 38.59
C THR A 826 -21.97 20.33 37.56
N LEU A 827 -22.75 19.37 37.04
CA LEU A 827 -23.89 19.61 36.17
C LEU A 827 -25.10 20.07 36.99
N PHE A 828 -25.65 21.20 36.60
CA PHE A 828 -26.90 21.77 37.08
C PHE A 828 -27.86 21.99 35.92
N ILE A 829 -29.14 22.10 36.24
CA ILE A 829 -30.21 22.51 35.33
C ILE A 829 -31.01 23.65 35.94
N GLN A 830 -31.47 24.58 35.09
CA GLN A 830 -32.59 25.46 35.41
C GLN A 830 -33.85 24.86 34.80
N VAL A 831 -34.97 24.92 35.52
CA VAL A 831 -36.24 24.31 35.09
C VAL A 831 -37.30 25.40 34.97
N MET A 832 -38.04 25.38 33.86
CA MET A 832 -39.14 26.28 33.57
C MET A 832 -40.32 25.44 33.06
N THR A 833 -41.51 25.65 33.63
CA THR A 833 -42.72 24.97 33.17
C THR A 833 -43.20 25.55 31.84
N GLU A 834 -44.09 24.85 31.14
CA GLU A 834 -44.71 25.38 29.93
C GLU A 834 -45.44 26.71 30.20
N GLU A 835 -46.21 26.79 31.28
CA GLU A 835 -46.93 28.01 31.66
C GLU A 835 -45.98 29.18 31.93
N GLN A 836 -44.90 28.94 32.68
CA GLN A 836 -43.87 29.96 32.94
C GLN A 836 -43.19 30.43 31.65
N SER A 837 -43.01 29.55 30.66
CA SER A 837 -42.41 29.94 29.38
C SER A 837 -43.28 30.90 28.58
N ARG A 838 -44.61 30.78 28.66
CA ARG A 838 -45.57 31.70 28.01
C ARG A 838 -45.64 33.06 28.71
N LEU A 839 -45.38 33.09 30.01
CA LEU A 839 -45.36 34.31 30.82
C LEU A 839 -43.98 34.98 30.87
N CYS A 840 -42.97 34.38 30.24
CA CYS A 840 -41.62 34.93 30.23
C CYS A 840 -41.61 36.27 29.46
N PRO A 841 -41.00 37.34 30.02
CA PRO A 841 -41.02 38.68 29.39
C PRO A 841 -40.19 38.78 28.10
N PHE A 842 -39.54 37.70 27.70
CA PHE A 842 -38.81 37.52 26.46
C PHE A 842 -39.00 36.07 26.01
N ASN A 843 -38.69 35.75 24.75
CA ASN A 843 -38.76 34.40 24.25
C ASN A 843 -37.84 33.46 25.04
N ALA A 844 -38.43 32.50 25.76
CA ALA A 844 -37.69 31.52 26.56
C ALA A 844 -36.77 30.62 25.72
N PHE A 845 -36.92 30.63 24.38
CA PHE A 845 -36.12 29.90 23.41
C PHE A 845 -35.13 30.79 22.66
N ASP A 846 -35.02 32.08 23.00
CA ASP A 846 -33.98 32.97 22.48
C ASP A 846 -32.64 32.68 23.18
N MET A 847 -31.67 32.22 22.40
CA MET A 847 -30.34 31.86 22.89
C MET A 847 -29.44 33.07 23.23
N THR A 848 -29.87 34.29 22.90
CA THR A 848 -29.22 35.54 23.34
C THR A 848 -29.63 35.94 24.76
N LYS A 849 -30.57 35.21 25.38
CA LYS A 849 -31.13 35.48 26.71
C LYS A 849 -30.77 34.40 27.74
N ILE A 850 -30.56 34.83 28.98
CA ILE A 850 -30.36 33.97 30.15
C ILE A 850 -31.66 33.79 30.95
N PHE A 851 -31.76 32.65 31.65
CA PHE A 851 -32.76 32.48 32.71
C PHE A 851 -32.19 33.02 34.02
N SER A 852 -32.91 33.93 34.67
CA SER A 852 -32.48 34.48 35.96
C SER A 852 -32.38 33.38 37.01
N HIS A 853 -31.21 33.23 37.65
CA HIS A 853 -31.03 32.27 38.76
C HIS A 853 -31.95 32.57 39.96
N LYS A 854 -32.46 33.81 40.09
CA LYS A 854 -33.40 34.19 41.15
C LYS A 854 -34.79 33.60 40.91
N LEU A 855 -35.23 33.56 39.66
CA LEU A 855 -36.56 33.06 39.28
C LEU A 855 -36.55 31.55 39.01
N TYR A 856 -35.47 31.07 38.39
CA TYR A 856 -35.29 29.67 38.00
C TYR A 856 -33.98 29.17 38.63
N PRO A 857 -33.97 28.75 39.91
CA PRO A 857 -32.75 28.37 40.61
C PRO A 857 -32.10 27.13 40.00
N LEU A 858 -30.79 27.00 40.22
CA LEU A 858 -30.02 25.85 39.75
C LEU A 858 -30.34 24.61 40.60
N ARG A 859 -30.77 23.54 39.94
CA ARG A 859 -30.93 22.22 40.51
C ARG A 859 -29.74 21.33 40.13
N LYS A 860 -29.10 20.72 41.14
CA LYS A 860 -27.93 19.85 40.94
C LYS A 860 -28.33 18.50 40.33
N VAL A 861 -27.52 17.96 39.42
CA VAL A 861 -27.78 16.70 38.71
C VAL A 861 -26.65 15.69 38.92
N GLY A 862 -25.41 16.05 38.61
CA GLY A 862 -24.29 15.12 38.62
C GLY A 862 -22.93 15.81 38.53
N LYS A 863 -21.86 15.03 38.44
CA LYS A 863 -20.48 15.51 38.41
C LYS A 863 -19.69 14.89 37.26
N LEU A 864 -19.07 15.74 36.45
CA LEU A 864 -18.11 15.39 35.40
C LEU A 864 -16.69 15.49 35.95
N THR A 865 -15.86 14.45 35.79
CA THR A 865 -14.43 14.48 36.13
C THR A 865 -13.60 13.94 34.98
N LEU A 866 -12.58 14.68 34.54
CA LEU A 866 -11.67 14.25 33.47
C LEU A 866 -10.39 13.69 34.07
N ASN A 867 -10.04 12.46 33.71
CA ASN A 867 -9.00 11.69 34.39
C ASN A 867 -8.04 10.94 33.47
N GLU A 868 -8.18 11.09 32.14
CA GLU A 868 -7.36 10.38 31.18
C GLU A 868 -7.08 11.23 29.93
N ASN A 869 -5.82 11.34 29.55
CA ASN A 869 -5.41 11.99 28.31
C ASN A 869 -5.58 11.05 27.11
N PRO A 870 -5.89 11.58 25.91
CA PRO A 870 -5.91 10.77 24.69
C PRO A 870 -4.52 10.20 24.40
N THR A 871 -4.46 8.96 23.90
CA THR A 871 -3.23 8.32 23.43
C THR A 871 -2.82 8.82 22.04
N ASN A 872 -3.78 9.28 21.23
CA ASN A 872 -3.53 9.84 19.92
C ASN A 872 -4.55 10.96 19.60
N HIS A 873 -4.06 12.20 19.48
CA HIS A 873 -4.92 13.36 19.25
C HIS A 873 -5.71 13.26 17.93
N SER A 874 -5.08 12.81 16.83
CA SER A 874 -5.75 12.71 15.53
C SER A 874 -6.95 11.75 15.55
N SER A 875 -6.73 10.50 15.98
CA SER A 875 -7.76 9.45 15.99
C SER A 875 -8.82 9.60 17.07
N GLN A 876 -8.53 10.28 18.19
CA GLN A 876 -9.45 10.38 19.33
C GLN A 876 -10.04 11.77 19.52
N ILE A 877 -9.32 12.84 19.21
CA ILE A 877 -9.81 14.23 19.40
C ILE A 877 -10.18 14.86 18.06
N GLU A 878 -9.33 14.72 17.04
CA GLU A 878 -9.61 15.31 15.74
C GLU A 878 -10.73 14.54 15.03
N ALA A 879 -10.71 13.22 15.03
CA ALA A 879 -11.76 12.39 14.43
C ALA A 879 -13.10 12.40 15.21
N ALA A 880 -13.12 12.86 16.47
CA ALA A 880 -14.33 12.90 17.27
C ALA A 880 -15.42 13.80 16.67
N ALA A 881 -16.63 13.28 16.55
CA ALA A 881 -17.80 13.92 15.98
C ALA A 881 -18.85 14.14 17.08
N PHE A 882 -19.11 15.40 17.42
CA PHE A 882 -20.12 15.79 18.41
C PHE A 882 -21.31 16.42 17.67
N THR A 883 -22.55 16.09 18.05
CA THR A 883 -23.74 16.74 17.46
C THR A 883 -24.85 16.92 18.50
N PRO A 884 -25.52 18.08 18.58
CA PRO A 884 -26.63 18.28 19.51
C PRO A 884 -27.87 17.42 19.20
N SER A 885 -27.86 16.68 18.08
CA SER A 885 -28.90 15.71 17.72
C SER A 885 -28.79 14.38 18.47
N HIS A 886 -27.62 14.06 19.04
CA HIS A 886 -27.45 12.87 19.88
C HIS A 886 -28.04 13.12 21.26
N LEU A 887 -29.30 12.70 21.46
CA LEU A 887 -30.05 12.87 22.70
C LEU A 887 -30.57 11.51 23.20
N PRO A 888 -30.46 11.20 24.50
CA PRO A 888 -31.00 9.99 25.08
C PRO A 888 -32.52 10.13 25.28
N PRO A 889 -33.27 9.02 25.41
CA PRO A 889 -34.70 9.05 25.70
C PRO A 889 -35.02 9.90 26.94
N GLY A 890 -35.91 10.89 26.79
CA GLY A 890 -36.27 11.82 27.87
C GLY A 890 -35.63 13.21 27.76
N ILE A 891 -34.77 13.45 26.78
CA ILE A 891 -34.29 14.79 26.39
C ILE A 891 -34.68 15.01 24.92
N GLU A 892 -35.35 16.13 24.64
CA GLU A 892 -35.79 16.54 23.32
C GLU A 892 -35.38 17.99 23.01
N VAL A 893 -35.41 18.34 21.73
CA VAL A 893 -35.06 19.66 21.24
C VAL A 893 -36.24 20.64 21.45
N SER A 894 -35.94 21.89 21.77
CA SER A 894 -36.96 22.93 21.90
C SER A 894 -37.20 23.67 20.58
N PRO A 895 -38.22 24.54 20.48
CA PRO A 895 -38.43 25.43 19.34
C PRO A 895 -37.35 26.51 19.11
N ASP A 896 -36.24 26.51 19.86
CA ASP A 896 -35.09 27.41 19.63
C ASP A 896 -34.59 27.24 18.17
N GLN A 897 -34.75 28.28 17.36
CA GLN A 897 -34.45 28.23 15.93
C GLN A 897 -32.98 27.96 15.63
N ILE A 898 -32.06 28.43 16.48
CA ILE A 898 -30.64 28.11 16.32
C ILE A 898 -30.39 26.65 16.66
N LEU A 899 -31.03 26.11 17.71
CA LEU A 899 -30.91 24.68 18.04
C LEU A 899 -31.41 23.81 16.87
N GLN A 900 -32.56 24.17 16.29
CA GLN A 900 -33.15 23.49 15.14
C GLN A 900 -32.19 23.46 13.94
N MET A 901 -31.57 24.60 13.60
CA MET A 901 -30.55 24.65 12.54
C MET A 901 -29.32 23.80 12.87
N ARG A 902 -28.84 23.84 14.11
CA ARG A 902 -27.62 23.12 14.53
C ARG A 902 -27.75 21.61 14.41
N ILE A 903 -28.92 21.04 14.66
CA ILE A 903 -29.17 19.59 14.54
C ILE A 903 -28.80 19.09 13.13
N SER A 904 -29.18 19.83 12.09
CA SER A 904 -28.85 19.49 10.71
C SER A 904 -27.41 19.86 10.35
N ALA A 905 -26.95 21.05 10.75
CA ALA A 905 -25.65 21.58 10.33
C ALA A 905 -24.46 20.73 10.81
N TYR A 906 -24.55 20.13 12.01
CA TYR A 906 -23.48 19.30 12.52
C TYR A 906 -23.37 17.96 11.78
N ALA A 907 -24.50 17.34 11.41
CA ALA A 907 -24.50 16.11 10.64
C ALA A 907 -23.85 16.33 9.27
N ASP A 908 -24.26 17.37 8.55
CA ASP A 908 -23.71 17.72 7.23
C ASP A 908 -22.20 18.03 7.29
N ALA A 909 -21.78 18.84 8.28
CA ALA A 909 -20.37 19.15 8.45
C ALA A 909 -19.50 17.91 8.73
N GLN A 910 -20.04 16.90 9.42
CA GLN A 910 -19.34 15.65 9.70
C GLN A 910 -19.20 14.77 8.46
N LEU A 911 -20.21 14.71 7.59
CA LEU A 911 -20.16 13.98 6.32
C LEU A 911 -18.94 14.41 5.49
N ARG A 912 -18.73 15.72 5.34
CA ARG A 912 -17.58 16.26 4.60
C ARG A 912 -16.24 16.01 5.30
N ARG A 913 -16.23 16.04 6.64
CA ARG A 913 -15.00 16.08 7.42
C ARG A 913 -14.41 14.69 7.69
N VAL A 914 -15.26 13.75 8.07
CA VAL A 914 -14.86 12.40 8.53
C VAL A 914 -15.60 11.28 7.79
N GLY A 915 -16.39 11.62 6.78
CA GLY A 915 -17.11 10.67 5.93
C GLY A 915 -18.47 10.25 6.48
N ALA A 916 -19.23 9.53 5.64
CA ALA A 916 -20.59 9.09 5.94
C ALA A 916 -20.69 8.13 7.14
N ASN A 917 -19.64 7.36 7.39
CA ASN A 917 -19.59 6.34 8.43
C ASN A 917 -18.82 6.78 9.69
N SER A 918 -18.95 8.07 10.04
CA SER A 918 -18.23 8.67 11.17
C SER A 918 -18.46 7.96 12.52
N GLN A 919 -19.60 7.30 12.69
CA GLN A 919 -20.00 6.47 13.82
C GLN A 919 -19.17 5.18 13.96
N LEU A 920 -18.56 4.69 12.88
CA LEU A 920 -17.68 3.52 12.89
C LEU A 920 -16.27 3.86 13.37
N ILE A 921 -15.90 5.15 13.37
CA ILE A 921 -14.64 5.60 13.94
C ILE A 921 -14.64 5.26 15.44
N PRO A 922 -13.62 4.58 15.97
CA PRO A 922 -13.66 4.03 17.33
C PRO A 922 -14.13 5.00 18.40
N VAL A 923 -13.66 6.25 18.37
CA VAL A 923 -14.03 7.25 19.38
C VAL A 923 -15.50 7.72 19.32
N ASN A 924 -16.17 7.54 18.17
CA ASN A 924 -17.57 7.89 17.97
C ASN A 924 -18.52 6.70 18.16
N ASN A 925 -17.99 5.49 18.34
CA ASN A 925 -18.80 4.28 18.40
C ASN A 925 -19.47 4.15 19.79
N PRO A 926 -20.81 3.95 19.86
CA PRO A 926 -21.56 3.81 21.12
C PRO A 926 -21.18 2.56 21.93
N HIS A 927 -20.57 1.54 21.34
CA HIS A 927 -20.25 0.25 21.99
C HIS A 927 -18.86 0.20 22.65
N THR A 928 -18.13 1.31 22.69
CA THR A 928 -16.77 1.39 23.26
C THR A 928 -16.67 1.14 24.77
N ASN A 929 -17.79 0.95 25.48
CA ASN A 929 -17.82 0.52 26.88
C ASN A 929 -17.43 -0.96 27.10
N LYS A 930 -17.28 -1.77 26.04
CA LYS A 930 -16.78 -3.15 26.14
C LYS A 930 -15.32 -3.23 25.65
N ASN A 931 -14.38 -3.06 26.59
CA ASN A 931 -12.97 -3.42 26.48
C ASN A 931 -12.22 -2.95 25.22
N LEU A 932 -11.49 -1.84 25.35
CA LEU A 932 -10.35 -1.53 24.47
C LEU A 932 -9.22 -2.56 24.69
N LYS A 933 -9.37 -3.73 24.06
CA LYS A 933 -8.24 -4.45 23.50
C LYS A 933 -8.36 -4.32 21.99
N THR A 934 -7.30 -3.79 21.40
CA THR A 934 -7.05 -3.72 19.97
C THR A 934 -7.55 -4.97 19.26
N ASP A 935 -8.58 -4.85 18.42
CA ASP A 935 -8.78 -5.78 17.33
C ASP A 935 -9.39 -5.06 16.14
N SER A 936 -8.76 -5.33 15.00
CA SER A 936 -9.10 -4.86 13.66
C SER A 936 -10.52 -5.24 13.25
N HIS A 937 -11.07 -4.40 12.37
CA HIS A 937 -12.21 -4.61 11.47
C HIS A 937 -13.05 -5.85 11.75
N ARG A 938 -14.25 -5.65 12.32
CA ARG A 938 -15.29 -6.67 12.31
C ARG A 938 -16.58 -6.12 11.71
N ASP A 939 -17.07 -6.94 10.79
CA ASP A 939 -18.38 -7.04 10.17
C ASP A 939 -19.55 -6.55 11.01
N SER A 940 -20.53 -5.96 10.32
CA SER A 940 -21.92 -5.98 10.76
C SER A 940 -22.80 -6.37 9.57
N ASP A 941 -22.85 -7.67 9.29
CA ASP A 941 -24.02 -8.29 8.66
C ASP A 941 -25.06 -8.61 9.74
N SER A 942 -26.34 -8.41 9.37
CA SER A 942 -27.59 -8.77 10.04
C SER A 942 -28.05 -7.92 11.24
N GLU A 943 -28.99 -7.00 10.98
CA GLU A 943 -30.37 -7.15 11.45
C GLU A 943 -31.33 -6.18 10.73
N SER A 944 -32.33 -6.79 10.09
CA SER A 944 -33.59 -6.27 9.54
C SER A 944 -33.93 -4.79 9.72
N ALA A 945 -34.17 -4.13 8.58
CA ALA A 945 -34.85 -2.84 8.47
C ALA A 945 -36.19 -2.85 9.23
N VAL A 946 -36.27 -2.05 10.28
CA VAL A 946 -37.55 -1.63 10.88
C VAL A 946 -38.05 -0.44 10.06
N PRO A 947 -39.31 -0.42 9.58
CA PRO A 947 -39.83 0.71 8.82
C PRO A 947 -39.87 1.94 9.72
N ASN A 948 -39.05 2.95 9.41
CA ASN A 948 -39.08 4.22 10.12
C ASN A 948 -40.43 4.87 9.84
N LYS A 949 -41.31 4.92 10.86
CA LYS A 949 -42.57 5.66 10.78
C LYS A 949 -42.24 7.11 10.46
N ASN A 950 -42.79 7.59 9.34
CA ASN A 950 -42.82 8.97 8.90
C ASN A 950 -42.83 9.98 10.06
N VAL A 951 -41.67 10.53 10.40
CA VAL A 951 -41.62 11.78 11.18
C VAL A 951 -42.00 12.88 10.19
N ARG A 952 -43.29 13.21 10.19
CA ARG A 952 -43.78 14.45 9.57
C ARG A 952 -43.08 15.61 10.29
N VAL A 953 -42.02 16.14 9.70
CA VAL A 953 -41.56 17.50 10.02
C VAL A 953 -42.65 18.42 9.54
N GLN A 954 -43.50 18.88 10.45
CA GLN A 954 -44.38 19.99 10.13
C GLN A 954 -43.50 21.20 9.80
N PRO A 955 -43.70 21.89 8.67
CA PRO A 955 -43.05 23.15 8.44
C PRO A 955 -43.46 24.08 9.58
N ALA A 956 -42.49 24.51 10.39
CA ALA A 956 -42.73 25.60 11.32
C ALA A 956 -43.15 26.80 10.46
N THR A 957 -44.42 27.20 10.57
CA THR A 957 -44.87 28.51 10.13
C THR A 957 -43.89 29.53 10.68
N MET A 958 -43.20 30.27 9.81
CA MET A 958 -42.51 31.48 10.22
C MET A 958 -43.54 32.35 10.91
N HIS A 959 -43.48 32.46 12.23
CA HIS A 959 -44.20 33.49 12.94
C HIS A 959 -43.56 34.83 12.55
N GLU A 960 -44.09 35.43 11.48
CA GLU A 960 -44.05 36.87 11.29
C GLU A 960 -44.63 37.50 12.57
N ASN A 961 -43.84 38.38 13.19
CA ASN A 961 -44.04 39.00 14.52
C ASN A 961 -43.45 38.22 15.71
N LEU A 962 -42.12 38.04 15.73
CA LEU A 962 -41.43 38.04 17.02
C LEU A 962 -41.61 39.44 17.64
N PRO A 963 -42.14 39.58 18.86
CA PRO A 963 -42.22 40.88 19.52
C PRO A 963 -40.84 41.52 19.59
N PHE A 964 -40.76 42.85 19.47
CA PHE A 964 -39.48 43.58 19.61
C PHE A 964 -38.87 43.24 20.98
N GLU A 965 -37.80 42.43 20.97
CA GLU A 965 -37.14 41.98 22.19
C GLU A 965 -36.07 43.00 22.62
N ASP A 966 -36.01 43.30 23.91
CA ASP A 966 -34.99 44.20 24.46
C ASP A 966 -33.61 43.51 24.49
N ASP A 967 -32.71 44.00 23.63
CA ASP A 967 -31.35 43.50 23.47
C ASP A 967 -30.34 44.12 24.45
N PHE A 968 -30.76 45.11 25.23
CA PHE A 968 -29.90 45.91 26.09
C PHE A 968 -30.13 45.64 27.58
N PHE A 969 -31.32 45.20 28.00
CA PHE A 969 -31.62 44.95 29.42
C PHE A 969 -30.68 43.95 30.08
N GLN A 970 -30.53 42.75 29.51
CA GLN A 970 -29.67 41.72 30.09
C GLN A 970 -28.17 42.07 30.06
N PRO A 971 -27.60 42.58 28.95
CA PRO A 971 -26.20 43.03 28.99
C PRO A 971 -25.97 44.22 29.91
N ARG A 972 -26.94 45.13 30.05
CA ARG A 972 -26.86 46.23 31.02
C ARG A 972 -26.81 45.69 32.44
N ASN A 973 -27.61 44.67 32.75
CA ASN A 973 -27.54 43.98 34.05
C ASN A 973 -26.19 43.29 34.26
N PHE A 974 -25.61 42.67 33.24
CA PHE A 974 -24.24 42.14 33.33
C PHE A 974 -23.22 43.24 33.64
N TYR A 975 -23.27 44.37 32.92
CA TYR A 975 -22.37 45.50 33.12
C TYR A 975 -22.52 46.17 34.50
N ARG A 976 -23.75 46.40 34.96
CA ARG A 976 -24.03 47.12 36.21
C ARG A 976 -23.88 46.24 37.45
N ASN A 977 -24.39 45.01 37.39
CA ASN A 977 -24.63 44.19 38.58
C ASN A 977 -23.67 43.00 38.70
N VAL A 978 -22.97 42.62 37.62
CA VAL A 978 -22.02 41.48 37.65
C VAL A 978 -20.57 41.94 37.60
N LEU A 979 -20.25 42.97 36.81
CA LEU A 979 -18.90 43.52 36.74
C LEU A 979 -18.65 44.54 37.87
N ASP A 980 -17.48 44.43 38.49
CA ASP A 980 -16.95 45.45 39.40
C ASP A 980 -16.40 46.66 38.62
N ASN A 981 -16.00 47.72 39.32
CA ASN A 981 -15.49 48.94 38.69
C ASN A 981 -14.27 48.67 37.78
N GLN A 982 -13.37 47.78 38.20
CA GLN A 982 -12.19 47.45 37.40
C GLN A 982 -12.54 46.59 36.18
N GLY A 983 -13.44 45.63 36.32
CA GLY A 983 -13.96 44.80 35.23
C GLY A 983 -14.68 45.63 34.19
N ARG A 984 -15.49 46.61 34.61
CA ARG A 984 -16.10 47.60 33.71
C ARG A 984 -15.06 48.38 32.92
N ALA A 985 -14.00 48.86 33.58
CA ALA A 985 -12.93 49.59 32.91
C ALA A 985 -12.15 48.70 31.93
N ARG A 986 -11.85 47.44 32.29
CA ARG A 986 -11.19 46.47 31.40
C ARG A 986 -12.05 46.17 30.18
N LEU A 987 -13.35 45.95 30.35
CA LEU A 987 -14.30 45.74 29.25
C LEU A 987 -14.24 46.88 28.23
N ILE A 988 -14.39 48.13 28.68
CA ILE A 988 -14.35 49.32 27.82
C ILE A 988 -12.99 49.42 27.12
N ASN A 989 -11.88 49.22 27.84
CA ASN A 989 -10.54 49.22 27.26
C ASN A 989 -10.35 48.16 26.18
N ASN A 990 -10.89 46.95 26.38
CA ASN A 990 -10.77 45.86 25.41
C ASN A 990 -11.56 46.16 24.13
N ILE A 991 -12.80 46.67 24.25
CA ILE A 991 -13.62 47.08 23.10
C ILE A 991 -12.94 48.24 22.36
N ALA A 992 -12.48 49.28 23.08
CA ALA A 992 -11.80 50.42 22.47
C ALA A 992 -10.53 50.00 21.71
N ARG A 993 -9.71 49.10 22.27
CA ARG A 993 -8.51 48.56 21.59
C ARG A 993 -8.84 47.76 20.34
N SER A 994 -9.99 47.08 20.33
CA SER A 994 -10.44 46.34 19.15
C SER A 994 -10.95 47.29 18.07
N LEU A 995 -11.76 48.29 18.43
CA LEU A 995 -12.26 49.32 17.52
C LEU A 995 -11.16 50.22 16.96
N ALA A 996 -10.09 50.48 17.73
CA ALA A 996 -8.94 51.24 17.26
C ALA A 996 -8.19 50.57 16.09
N GLN A 997 -8.48 49.29 15.81
CA GLN A 997 -7.93 48.58 14.65
C GLN A 997 -8.85 48.67 13.41
N CYS A 998 -10.05 49.22 13.54
CA CYS A 998 -10.92 49.51 12.40
C CYS A 998 -10.39 50.73 11.63
N THR A 999 -10.33 50.61 10.32
CA THR A 999 -9.96 51.69 9.40
C THR A 999 -11.19 52.50 8.96
N ASP A 1000 -12.38 51.90 8.94
CA ASP A 1000 -13.64 52.55 8.59
C ASP A 1000 -14.26 53.25 9.82
N GLN A 1001 -14.21 54.59 9.81
CA GLN A 1001 -14.76 55.42 10.88
C GLN A 1001 -16.29 55.34 10.99
N ASN A 1002 -17.00 55.03 9.89
CA ASN A 1002 -18.46 54.84 9.95
C ASN A 1002 -18.83 53.61 10.76
N VAL A 1003 -18.05 52.52 10.63
CA VAL A 1003 -18.23 51.32 11.44
C VAL A 1003 -17.96 51.61 12.92
N VAL A 1004 -16.91 52.38 13.22
CA VAL A 1004 -16.58 52.80 14.60
C VAL A 1004 -17.73 53.62 15.20
N HIS A 1005 -18.21 54.63 14.49
CA HIS A 1005 -19.32 55.49 14.95
C HIS A 1005 -20.62 54.71 15.12
N ARG A 1006 -21.01 53.86 14.16
CA ARG A 1006 -22.20 53.00 14.29
C ARG A 1006 -22.09 52.04 15.48
N THR A 1007 -20.92 51.43 15.68
CA THR A 1007 -20.69 50.52 16.80
C THR A 1007 -20.80 51.25 18.13
N TRP A 1008 -20.19 52.44 18.25
CA TRP A 1008 -20.33 53.26 19.44
C TRP A 1008 -21.80 53.62 19.71
N ASN A 1009 -22.52 54.10 18.69
CA ASN A 1009 -23.93 54.46 18.82
C ASN A 1009 -24.77 53.27 19.30
N LEU A 1010 -24.56 52.08 18.75
CA LEU A 1010 -25.21 50.86 19.20
C LEU A 1010 -24.89 50.55 20.67
N LEU A 1011 -23.61 50.53 21.03
CA LEU A 1011 -23.18 50.17 22.39
C LEU A 1011 -23.50 51.24 23.43
N ALA A 1012 -23.71 52.50 23.04
CA ALA A 1012 -24.14 53.56 23.95
C ALA A 1012 -25.53 53.29 24.56
N HIS A 1013 -26.38 52.52 23.88
CA HIS A 1013 -27.68 52.08 24.42
C HIS A 1013 -27.56 51.10 25.60
N LEU A 1014 -26.37 50.51 25.80
CA LEU A 1014 -26.10 49.65 26.94
C LEU A 1014 -26.23 50.42 28.26
N ASP A 1015 -25.55 51.56 28.36
CA ASP A 1015 -25.46 52.39 29.57
C ASP A 1015 -24.78 53.73 29.24
N ASP A 1016 -25.29 54.84 29.77
CA ASP A 1016 -24.77 56.18 29.47
C ASP A 1016 -23.31 56.39 29.86
N ASP A 1017 -22.89 55.86 31.02
CA ASP A 1017 -21.50 55.96 31.49
C ASP A 1017 -20.58 55.07 30.65
N PHE A 1018 -21.06 53.90 30.24
CA PHE A 1018 -20.35 53.04 29.28
C PHE A 1018 -20.14 53.77 27.94
N GLY A 1019 -21.21 54.33 27.36
CA GLY A 1019 -21.18 55.01 26.07
C GLY A 1019 -20.23 56.20 26.06
N ARG A 1020 -20.29 57.05 27.10
CA ARG A 1020 -19.40 58.21 27.27
C ARG A 1020 -17.94 57.80 27.41
N LYS A 1021 -17.63 56.86 28.30
CA LYS A 1021 -16.24 56.38 28.51
C LYS A 1021 -15.67 55.67 27.30
N LEU A 1022 -16.50 54.98 26.53
CA LEU A 1022 -16.09 54.38 25.27
C LEU A 1022 -15.75 55.46 24.24
N ALA A 1023 -16.61 56.48 24.07
CA ALA A 1023 -16.37 57.62 23.18
C ALA A 1023 -15.02 58.30 23.47
N GLU A 1024 -14.77 58.62 24.73
CA GLU A 1024 -13.51 59.24 25.19
C GLU A 1024 -12.26 58.42 24.76
N LYS A 1025 -12.35 57.09 24.78
CA LYS A 1025 -11.21 56.20 24.44
C LYS A 1025 -11.00 56.03 22.95
N ILE A 1026 -12.07 56.08 22.17
CA ILE A 1026 -12.02 55.97 20.69
C ILE A 1026 -11.95 57.34 20.01
N LYS A 1027 -11.95 58.44 20.79
CA LYS A 1027 -11.85 59.84 20.36
C LYS A 1027 -13.03 60.29 19.48
N LEU A 1028 -14.25 59.90 19.86
CA LEU A 1028 -15.51 60.38 19.28
C LEU A 1028 -16.12 61.52 20.10
#